data_AF-A0A8K0LK63-F1
#
_entry.id   AF-A0A8K0LK63-F1
#
_cell.length_a   1.000
_cell.length_b   1.000
_cell.length_c   1.000
_cell.angle_alpha   90.00
_cell.angle_beta   90.00
_cell.angle_gamma   90.00
#
_symmetry.space_group_name_H-M   'P 1'
#
loop_
_entity.id
_entity.type
_entity.pdbx_description
1 polymer ?
#
loop_
_entity_poly.entity_id
_entity_poly.type
_entity_poly.pdbx_seq_one_letter_code
_entity_poly.pdbx_strand_id
1 'polypeptide(L)'
;MEEVEYKLEAVKATSIAADDIDNTFRSGAIDLTSEALGGKILGFSDEWFAEAANLINPKAPIRQAGKFVHTGAWYDGWETRRHNPEPFDWVVIRLGVASGTVEGVEVNTAYFSGNHAPAISVEGCFSQNDDEVLSWRGTRGGWETILGIQECGPSQRFGWKLDTPTTKQYTHVRLNMYPDGGIARFRLFGRAVPVFPEDKEAIFDLAAAQNAGVVVACNNKHFSSPDNLLLPNRGKDMGDGWETARSRTKGHFDWTIIRLGAPGYVHSLLVDTANFRGNYPQQVKLEAIEWKESEEPGADAEGWVSVAEPIKCKPDTEHPVESLVKDRPFTHVKLIMVPDGGVSRVRVFGKRVGGFEADAGSLSPKRRTLPADLPRSLDDRRHVSTDLVPETEMYDGWQGQSQFLTSPMIAKPMSFGDLALDDNYGEDLTKGGPESESRLMEMLAAQAAHAAGAAFEDEDAIATDEKRSDDEKRDILQKAFIMAASNGNIESVQKILKGKSKQYIDVNAPDDEGTSALIYASCFGHEPVVQALIDARADVNKQDRNQWSALMWAMTNRHKGIAKLLLDNGASTEAKTSSGRTAFDFVAPDSEMSFYLSGYGIGTAGATDDFYNPGFSQDKFEEELAENEMRRRMMMESARDLEVDLGNVGMDDQPESPEDQEEDQQEFDWSRCLHDQMFVFQENELDRILDIVITNMTPQRSPTQKPVPANMIFLGARYAHYHSSPELLAKLLITAMTKINSVVEKHQWDMTILAFWMSNGTLLLHYLKKDTGLVEATTEFQAQLAELVNEIFILIVRDAERRLDKVLDVAMLDHETIPGFEDITFQNEWKIFKRKKEVKEEPLEKRLRPPSPKQRAKPSPRNVTSLLSSTLFVLDLYDVHSVITAQIVSQLIYWLGAELFNRIMSNRKYLARTKAMQIRMNISTLEDWARSNNRQPDHYEKGDMKSSGEATVDAARRHLNPVIQLLQWLQCFSSLGADDLEALVGTLQQLKALTPQQLIHAATHYRPEVGEKGLPKSAMKYLVAIQKEAALRRERNRAAAAAAAAAASSPPATPKSASKKNNSAPTTPHNTDPTKTTATTPANNGEDENNNPNDDDDEDEAPPNLLLDPALMLPFTLPSVTDMLISFGAGFGGVNRERERKYIPTIPPEFLEKIEGGAGAGGGGIGGSSGNGAGRGGGGFYGQGQWDDEDA
;
A
#
# COMPACT_ATOMS: atom_id res chain seq x y z
N MET A 1 50.41 -12.79 -5.72
CA MET A 1 49.97 -11.56 -5.06
C MET A 1 50.28 -11.74 -3.59
N GLU A 2 51.11 -10.87 -3.01
CA GLU A 2 51.28 -10.82 -1.56
C GLU A 2 49.94 -10.40 -0.94
N GLU A 3 49.37 -11.22 -0.06
CA GLU A 3 48.21 -10.86 0.77
C GLU A 3 48.62 -9.68 1.65
N VAL A 4 48.22 -8.47 1.27
CA VAL A 4 48.33 -7.29 2.14
C VAL A 4 47.27 -7.45 3.23
N GLU A 5 47.64 -8.11 4.31
CA GLU A 5 46.82 -8.32 5.50
C GLU A 5 46.32 -6.95 6.03
N TYR A 6 45.00 -6.74 6.03
CA TYR A 6 44.37 -5.51 6.49
C TYR A 6 44.47 -5.38 8.01
N LYS A 7 45.58 -4.84 8.53
CA LYS A 7 45.83 -4.71 9.98
C LYS A 7 45.27 -3.40 10.54
N LEU A 8 44.32 -3.52 11.46
CA LEU A 8 43.83 -2.41 12.28
C LEU A 8 44.80 -2.12 13.44
N GLU A 9 44.94 -0.85 13.78
CA GLU A 9 45.74 -0.44 14.94
C GLU A 9 44.96 -0.68 16.24
N ALA A 10 45.65 -1.17 17.27
CA ALA A 10 45.05 -1.37 18.58
C ALA A 10 44.90 -0.01 19.30
N VAL A 11 43.71 0.59 19.19
CA VAL A 11 43.35 1.81 19.93
C VAL A 11 42.80 1.43 21.30
N LYS A 12 43.33 2.05 22.36
CA LYS A 12 42.84 1.83 23.72
C LYS A 12 41.49 2.52 23.92
N ALA A 13 40.47 1.73 24.23
CA ALA A 13 39.13 2.22 24.56
C ALA A 13 38.58 1.42 25.74
N THR A 14 37.84 2.10 26.60
CA THR A 14 37.19 1.53 27.78
C THR A 14 35.71 1.30 27.46
N SER A 15 35.23 0.07 27.68
CA SER A 15 33.80 -0.26 27.52
C SER A 15 32.97 0.38 28.64
N ILE A 16 31.81 0.92 28.28
CA ILE A 16 30.86 1.59 29.18
C ILE A 16 29.59 0.72 29.28
N ALA A 17 29.08 0.55 30.49
CA ALA A 17 27.81 -0.15 30.72
C ALA A 17 26.65 0.57 30.03
N ALA A 18 25.68 -0.19 29.50
CA ALA A 18 24.59 0.35 28.67
C ALA A 18 23.82 1.51 29.34
N ASP A 19 23.59 1.42 30.65
CA ASP A 19 22.85 2.43 31.43
C ASP A 19 23.66 3.72 31.64
N ASP A 20 24.98 3.66 31.54
CA ASP A 20 25.90 4.79 31.78
C ASP A 20 26.33 5.50 30.49
N ILE A 21 25.98 4.97 29.30
CA ILE A 21 26.38 5.54 27.99
C ILE A 21 25.88 6.98 27.86
N ASP A 22 24.60 7.20 28.12
CA ASP A 22 23.98 8.52 27.92
C ASP A 22 24.54 9.57 28.90
N ASN A 23 24.76 9.19 30.17
CA ASN A 23 25.39 10.05 31.18
C ASN A 23 26.84 10.42 30.81
N THR A 24 27.57 9.46 30.22
CA THR A 24 28.98 9.61 29.88
C THR A 24 29.22 10.54 28.70
N PHE A 25 28.40 10.46 27.65
CA PHE A 25 28.65 11.19 26.40
C PHE A 25 27.75 12.41 26.20
N ARG A 26 26.45 12.34 26.51
CA ARG A 26 25.48 13.40 26.15
C ARG A 26 25.60 14.67 26.99
N SER A 27 26.42 14.67 28.05
CA SER A 27 26.68 15.83 28.89
C SER A 27 27.75 16.78 28.32
N GLY A 28 28.57 16.33 27.37
CA GLY A 28 29.70 17.12 26.86
C GLY A 28 30.08 16.89 25.40
N ALA A 29 29.48 15.91 24.73
CA ALA A 29 29.75 15.58 23.34
C ALA A 29 28.42 15.43 22.55
N ILE A 30 28.50 15.67 21.24
CA ILE A 30 27.36 15.53 20.32
C ILE A 30 27.57 14.31 19.42
N ASP A 31 26.47 13.73 18.92
CA ASP A 31 26.52 12.70 17.87
C ASP A 31 26.85 13.37 16.52
N LEU A 32 28.10 13.24 16.08
CA LEU A 32 28.61 13.84 14.85
C LEU A 32 28.04 13.17 13.59
N THR A 33 27.54 11.94 13.71
CA THR A 33 26.98 11.15 12.60
C THR A 33 25.47 11.32 12.43
N SER A 34 24.79 11.94 13.40
CA SER A 34 23.33 12.08 13.41
C SER A 34 22.77 12.72 12.13
N GLU A 35 21.73 12.10 11.56
CA GLU A 35 20.98 12.67 10.44
C GLU A 35 20.41 14.05 10.79
N ALA A 36 19.98 14.24 12.03
CA ALA A 36 19.40 15.50 12.51
C ALA A 36 20.40 16.67 12.49
N LEU A 37 21.70 16.38 12.64
CA LEU A 37 22.80 17.34 12.50
C LEU A 37 23.20 17.55 11.02
N GLY A 38 22.70 16.72 10.10
CA GLY A 38 23.03 16.71 8.68
C GLY A 38 23.99 15.58 8.26
N GLY A 39 24.21 14.58 9.11
CA GLY A 39 24.99 13.39 8.77
C GLY A 39 24.36 12.60 7.62
N LYS A 40 25.20 12.00 6.77
CA LYS A 40 24.75 11.31 5.55
C LYS A 40 25.52 10.04 5.30
N ILE A 41 24.82 8.99 4.89
CA ILE A 41 25.44 7.81 4.31
C ILE A 41 25.88 8.13 2.88
N LEU A 42 27.16 7.93 2.57
CA LEU A 42 27.71 8.17 1.22
C LEU A 42 27.79 6.88 0.39
N GLY A 43 28.05 5.75 1.04
CA GLY A 43 28.21 4.46 0.38
C GLY A 43 28.34 3.34 1.39
N PHE A 44 28.13 2.11 0.93
CA PHE A 44 28.09 0.90 1.73
C PHE A 44 28.51 -0.30 0.87
N SER A 45 28.81 -1.43 1.51
CA SER A 45 29.06 -2.70 0.84
C SER A 45 27.77 -3.40 0.40
N ASP A 46 26.79 -3.49 1.29
CA ASP A 46 25.51 -4.18 1.08
C ASP A 46 24.41 -3.57 1.97
N GLU A 47 23.14 -3.69 1.57
CA GLU A 47 21.94 -3.23 2.30
C GLU A 47 20.75 -4.18 2.05
N TRP A 48 21.00 -5.49 1.88
CA TRP A 48 20.00 -6.42 1.37
C TRP A 48 18.71 -6.48 2.20
N PHE A 49 18.81 -6.59 3.53
CA PHE A 49 17.64 -6.78 4.40
C PHE A 49 17.14 -5.46 5.00
N ALA A 50 18.04 -4.53 5.34
CA ALA A 50 17.67 -3.24 5.89
C ALA A 50 18.68 -2.13 5.55
N GLU A 51 18.20 -0.92 5.29
CA GLU A 51 18.99 0.22 4.80
C GLU A 51 19.95 0.79 5.85
N ALA A 52 21.19 1.14 5.46
CA ALA A 52 22.20 1.71 6.34
C ALA A 52 21.86 3.13 6.81
N ALA A 53 20.96 3.82 6.13
CA ALA A 53 20.43 5.12 6.56
C ALA A 53 19.80 5.07 7.97
N ASN A 54 19.27 3.91 8.38
CA ASN A 54 18.69 3.72 9.72
C ASN A 54 19.71 3.88 10.85
N LEU A 55 21.00 3.64 10.59
CA LEU A 55 22.05 3.72 11.60
C LEU A 55 22.13 5.09 12.27
N ILE A 56 21.95 6.16 11.49
CA ILE A 56 22.16 7.54 11.90
C ILE A 56 20.86 8.26 12.33
N ASN A 57 19.72 7.58 12.21
CA ASN A 57 18.41 8.12 12.59
C ASN A 57 18.41 8.48 14.10
N PRO A 58 18.05 9.70 14.52
CA PRO A 58 18.10 10.12 15.93
C PRO A 58 17.15 9.34 16.86
N LYS A 59 16.05 8.77 16.32
CA LYS A 59 15.05 8.04 17.10
C LYS A 59 15.60 6.70 17.59
N ALA A 60 15.09 6.22 18.73
CA ALA A 60 15.37 4.86 19.19
C ALA A 60 14.88 3.84 18.15
N PRO A 61 15.56 2.69 17.99
CA PRO A 61 15.09 1.65 17.07
C PRO A 61 13.74 1.11 17.54
N ILE A 62 12.86 0.77 16.61
CA ILE A 62 11.56 0.14 16.89
C ILE A 62 11.44 -1.24 16.23
N ARG A 63 10.60 -2.10 16.80
CA ARG A 63 10.24 -3.39 16.21
C ARG A 63 8.78 -3.40 15.81
N GLN A 64 8.50 -3.82 14.59
CA GLN A 64 7.15 -4.08 14.10
C GLN A 64 7.04 -5.57 13.80
N ALA A 65 6.61 -6.35 14.79
CA ALA A 65 6.43 -7.79 14.62
C ALA A 65 5.38 -8.06 13.52
N GLY A 66 5.65 -9.04 12.65
CA GLY A 66 4.76 -9.38 11.53
C GLY A 66 4.88 -8.49 10.29
N LYS A 67 5.66 -7.40 10.34
CA LYS A 67 5.94 -6.59 9.15
C LYS A 67 7.07 -7.20 8.32
N PHE A 68 6.76 -7.57 7.08
CA PHE A 68 7.73 -8.07 6.11
C PHE A 68 7.90 -7.08 4.95
N VAL A 69 9.15 -6.92 4.51
CA VAL A 69 9.51 -6.28 3.25
C VAL A 69 9.89 -7.34 2.22
N HIS A 70 10.02 -6.96 0.95
CA HIS A 70 10.33 -7.89 -0.14
C HIS A 70 11.60 -8.75 0.06
N THR A 71 12.52 -8.32 0.93
CA THR A 71 13.76 -9.04 1.26
C THR A 71 13.69 -9.85 2.54
N GLY A 72 12.65 -9.73 3.37
CA GLY A 72 12.53 -10.45 4.64
C GLY A 72 11.72 -9.73 5.71
N ALA A 73 11.94 -10.05 6.98
CA ALA A 73 11.34 -9.31 8.08
C ALA A 73 11.88 -7.86 8.09
N TRP A 74 10.99 -6.88 8.31
CA TRP A 74 11.41 -5.49 8.40
C TRP A 74 12.17 -5.23 9.70
N TYR A 75 13.35 -4.63 9.59
CA TYR A 75 14.14 -4.15 10.72
C TYR A 75 14.39 -2.65 10.65
N ASP A 76 14.31 -1.98 11.80
CA ASP A 76 14.74 -0.59 11.97
C ASP A 76 16.25 -0.53 12.26
N GLY A 77 17.04 -0.85 11.24
CA GLY A 77 18.50 -0.93 11.31
C GLY A 77 19.13 -1.11 9.92
N TRP A 78 20.44 -1.35 9.91
CA TRP A 78 21.20 -1.82 8.76
C TRP A 78 21.37 -3.33 8.87
N GLU A 79 21.03 -4.09 7.83
CA GLU A 79 21.26 -5.53 7.80
C GLU A 79 21.69 -5.98 6.40
N THR A 80 22.81 -6.71 6.36
CA THR A 80 23.44 -7.19 5.13
C THR A 80 23.14 -8.66 4.85
N ARG A 81 23.32 -9.06 3.59
CA ARG A 81 23.15 -10.45 3.17
C ARG A 81 24.13 -11.38 3.90
N ARG A 82 23.68 -12.61 4.16
CA ARG A 82 24.50 -13.63 4.82
C ARG A 82 25.66 -14.11 3.95
N HIS A 83 26.71 -14.59 4.61
CA HIS A 83 27.88 -15.22 3.98
C HIS A 83 28.66 -14.24 3.10
N ASN A 84 29.04 -13.10 3.67
CA ASN A 84 29.91 -12.14 3.00
C ASN A 84 31.25 -12.81 2.61
N PRO A 85 31.64 -12.82 1.32
CA PRO A 85 32.92 -13.36 0.90
C PRO A 85 34.11 -12.46 1.28
N GLU A 86 33.85 -11.18 1.56
CA GLU A 86 34.83 -10.21 2.03
C GLU A 86 34.96 -10.27 3.57
N PRO A 87 36.08 -9.80 4.16
CA PRO A 87 36.31 -9.92 5.60
C PRO A 87 35.32 -9.13 6.46
N PHE A 88 34.67 -8.11 5.90
CA PHE A 88 33.68 -7.27 6.59
C PHE A 88 32.77 -6.55 5.61
N ASP A 89 31.55 -6.28 6.06
CA ASP A 89 30.68 -5.26 5.48
C ASP A 89 31.04 -3.88 6.03
N TRP A 90 30.81 -2.82 5.25
CA TRP A 90 31.16 -1.47 5.65
C TRP A 90 30.14 -0.44 5.19
N VAL A 91 30.07 0.66 5.94
CA VAL A 91 29.29 1.85 5.60
C VAL A 91 30.12 3.10 5.85
N VAL A 92 30.12 4.02 4.88
CA VAL A 92 30.82 5.32 4.92
C VAL A 92 29.81 6.42 5.22
N ILE A 93 30.10 7.19 6.27
CA ILE A 93 29.24 8.24 6.82
C ILE A 93 29.98 9.58 6.75
N ARG A 94 29.39 10.57 6.08
CA ARG A 94 29.80 11.98 6.16
C ARG A 94 29.24 12.57 7.45
N LEU A 95 30.10 13.18 8.26
CA LEU A 95 29.66 13.84 9.50
C LEU A 95 28.75 15.03 9.19
N GLY A 96 27.77 15.32 10.06
CA GLY A 96 26.86 16.47 9.91
C GLY A 96 27.51 17.85 10.16
N VAL A 97 28.77 17.83 10.59
CA VAL A 97 29.60 19.00 10.83
C VAL A 97 30.69 19.13 9.78
N ALA A 98 31.30 20.32 9.68
CA ALA A 98 32.42 20.54 8.77
C ALA A 98 33.57 19.57 9.05
N SER A 99 33.95 19.44 10.33
CA SER A 99 34.85 18.40 10.87
C SER A 99 34.65 18.25 12.37
N GLY A 100 35.11 17.15 12.97
CA GLY A 100 35.01 16.93 14.41
C GLY A 100 36.10 16.01 14.97
N THR A 101 36.35 16.12 16.27
CA THR A 101 37.21 15.21 17.04
C THR A 101 36.35 14.22 17.81
N VAL A 102 36.76 12.96 17.89
CA VAL A 102 35.97 11.86 18.46
C VAL A 102 36.40 11.56 19.89
N GLU A 103 35.44 11.33 20.78
CA GLU A 103 35.63 10.96 22.18
C GLU A 103 35.11 9.54 22.48
N GLY A 104 34.12 9.05 21.73
CA GLY A 104 33.59 7.70 21.91
C GLY A 104 32.63 7.26 20.81
N VAL A 105 32.23 6.00 20.91
CA VAL A 105 31.40 5.29 19.94
C VAL A 105 30.30 4.54 20.68
N GLU A 106 29.09 4.54 20.12
CA GLU A 106 28.00 3.64 20.52
C GLU A 106 27.49 2.85 19.32
N VAL A 107 27.26 1.55 19.54
CA VAL A 107 26.60 0.63 18.61
C VAL A 107 25.43 -0.01 19.33
N ASN A 108 24.25 0.01 18.71
CA ASN A 108 23.05 -0.62 19.24
C ASN A 108 22.60 -1.72 18.28
N THR A 109 22.52 -2.97 18.76
CA THR A 109 22.08 -4.14 17.99
C THR A 109 20.62 -4.53 18.29
N ALA A 110 19.82 -3.62 18.87
CA ALA A 110 18.43 -3.86 19.25
C ALA A 110 17.63 -4.64 18.20
N TYR A 111 16.89 -5.64 18.65
CA TYR A 111 16.05 -6.56 17.87
C TYR A 111 16.78 -7.54 16.96
N PHE A 112 18.08 -7.37 16.71
CA PHE A 112 18.90 -8.38 16.05
C PHE A 112 19.34 -9.43 17.08
N SER A 113 18.61 -10.54 17.13
CA SER A 113 18.81 -11.64 18.08
C SER A 113 19.23 -12.90 17.33
N GLY A 114 20.54 -13.11 17.23
CA GLY A 114 21.17 -14.20 16.48
C GLY A 114 21.74 -13.81 15.11
N ASN A 115 21.23 -12.73 14.50
CA ASN A 115 21.72 -12.12 13.25
C ASN A 115 22.34 -10.73 13.48
N HIS A 116 22.74 -10.40 14.71
CA HIS A 116 23.45 -9.16 15.02
C HIS A 116 24.87 -9.17 14.44
N ALA A 117 25.45 -7.99 14.24
CA ALA A 117 26.88 -7.85 13.98
C ALA A 117 27.69 -8.58 15.06
N PRO A 118 28.52 -9.59 14.71
CA PRO A 118 29.36 -10.28 15.68
C PRO A 118 30.45 -9.38 16.27
N ALA A 119 31.08 -8.57 15.43
CA ALA A 119 32.06 -7.58 15.83
C ALA A 119 32.05 -6.37 14.90
N ILE A 120 32.56 -5.24 15.39
CA ILE A 120 32.65 -3.98 14.64
C ILE A 120 34.01 -3.32 14.80
N SER A 121 34.38 -2.46 13.85
CA SER A 121 35.48 -1.51 14.00
C SER A 121 35.09 -0.15 13.39
N VAL A 122 35.75 0.92 13.81
CA VAL A 122 35.47 2.28 13.34
C VAL A 122 36.73 2.96 12.88
N GLU A 123 36.69 3.57 11.71
CA GLU A 123 37.79 4.31 11.10
C GLU A 123 37.35 5.71 10.69
N GLY A 124 38.28 6.66 10.64
CA GLY A 124 38.02 8.05 10.25
C GLY A 124 39.02 8.55 9.21
N CYS A 125 38.58 9.49 8.38
CA CYS A 125 39.48 10.26 7.52
C CYS A 125 39.07 11.73 7.43
N PHE A 126 40.02 12.58 7.02
CA PHE A 126 39.79 13.98 6.72
C PHE A 126 39.97 14.19 5.22
N SER A 127 38.88 14.43 4.51
CA SER A 127 38.89 14.83 3.11
C SER A 127 37.80 15.89 2.84
N GLN A 128 38.06 16.73 1.84
CA GLN A 128 37.09 17.69 1.30
C GLN A 128 36.34 17.14 0.08
N ASN A 129 36.77 15.98 -0.46
CA ASN A 129 36.21 15.39 -1.66
C ASN A 129 35.59 14.02 -1.36
N ASP A 130 34.26 13.97 -1.35
CA ASP A 130 33.48 12.76 -1.06
C ASP A 130 33.73 11.65 -2.10
N ASP A 131 33.94 12.01 -3.39
CA ASP A 131 34.20 11.03 -4.46
C ASP A 131 35.55 10.30 -4.27
N GLU A 132 36.54 10.97 -3.67
CA GLU A 132 37.84 10.37 -3.36
C GLU A 132 37.68 9.30 -2.29
N VAL A 133 36.94 9.59 -1.22
CA VAL A 133 36.70 8.66 -0.11
C VAL A 133 35.93 7.43 -0.59
N LEU A 134 34.93 7.62 -1.45
CA LEU A 134 34.14 6.53 -2.04
C LEU A 134 34.95 5.64 -3.00
N SER A 135 35.98 6.19 -3.65
CA SER A 135 36.84 5.44 -4.56
C SER A 135 37.63 4.32 -3.85
N TRP A 136 37.80 4.39 -2.53
CA TRP A 136 38.56 3.41 -1.77
C TRP A 136 37.83 2.06 -1.61
N ARG A 137 36.51 1.98 -1.85
CA ARG A 137 35.71 0.72 -1.94
C ARG A 137 36.14 -0.40 -0.97
N GLY A 138 36.20 -0.12 0.34
CA GLY A 138 36.57 -1.12 1.37
C GLY A 138 38.08 -1.30 1.63
N THR A 139 38.97 -0.75 0.78
CA THR A 139 40.43 -0.75 1.01
C THR A 139 40.86 0.25 2.10
N ARG A 140 42.15 0.24 2.48
CA ARG A 140 42.67 1.07 3.59
C ARG A 140 42.70 2.55 3.23
N GLY A 141 43.01 2.90 1.99
CA GLY A 141 43.01 4.29 1.51
C GLY A 141 43.68 5.26 2.49
N GLY A 142 43.00 6.37 2.81
CA GLY A 142 43.38 7.32 3.86
C GLY A 142 42.64 7.13 5.19
N TRP A 143 42.09 5.94 5.46
CA TRP A 143 41.39 5.62 6.71
C TRP A 143 42.38 5.39 7.86
N GLU A 144 42.09 6.00 9.00
CA GLU A 144 42.80 5.80 10.27
C GLU A 144 41.87 5.14 11.28
N THR A 145 42.39 4.21 12.09
CA THR A 145 41.59 3.50 13.07
C THR A 145 41.22 4.42 14.24
N ILE A 146 39.91 4.61 14.48
CA ILE A 146 39.35 5.32 15.64
C ILE A 146 39.07 4.31 16.76
N LEU A 147 38.46 3.18 16.41
CA LEU A 147 38.16 2.07 17.32
C LEU A 147 38.58 0.77 16.64
N GLY A 148 39.41 -0.02 17.33
CA GLY A 148 39.77 -1.37 16.87
C GLY A 148 38.57 -2.32 16.88
N ILE A 149 38.80 -3.59 16.55
CA ILE A 149 37.73 -4.61 16.56
C ILE A 149 37.19 -4.77 17.98
N GLN A 150 35.87 -4.65 18.13
CA GLN A 150 35.13 -4.89 19.36
C GLN A 150 34.00 -5.87 19.10
N GLU A 151 33.81 -6.83 20.01
CA GLU A 151 32.71 -7.80 19.93
C GLU A 151 31.39 -7.16 20.34
N CYS A 152 30.31 -7.56 19.67
CA CYS A 152 28.95 -7.15 19.92
C CYS A 152 28.10 -8.39 20.27
N GLY A 153 27.05 -8.16 21.07
CA GLY A 153 26.08 -9.18 21.46
C GLY A 153 24.69 -8.91 20.90
N PRO A 154 23.75 -9.85 21.09
CA PRO A 154 22.40 -9.77 20.54
C PRO A 154 21.56 -8.72 21.26
N SER A 155 20.84 -7.88 20.50
CA SER A 155 19.83 -6.95 20.98
C SER A 155 20.22 -6.09 22.19
N GLN A 156 21.40 -5.46 22.15
CA GLN A 156 21.95 -4.68 23.26
C GLN A 156 22.66 -3.39 22.77
N ARG A 157 22.81 -2.40 23.67
CA ARG A 157 23.63 -1.20 23.47
C ARG A 157 25.06 -1.43 23.97
N PHE A 158 26.03 -1.06 23.14
CA PHE A 158 27.46 -1.12 23.44
C PHE A 158 28.08 0.27 23.30
N GLY A 159 28.80 0.72 24.32
CA GLY A 159 29.50 2.01 24.32
C GLY A 159 30.98 1.83 24.60
N TRP A 160 31.83 2.54 23.85
CA TRP A 160 33.26 2.59 24.06
C TRP A 160 33.75 4.03 24.13
N LYS A 161 34.38 4.39 25.25
CA LYS A 161 35.04 5.69 25.44
C LYS A 161 36.51 5.55 25.10
N LEU A 162 37.02 6.45 24.27
CA LEU A 162 38.45 6.51 23.97
C LEU A 162 39.20 7.03 25.21
N ASP A 163 40.29 6.36 25.60
CA ASP A 163 41.10 6.79 26.75
C ASP A 163 41.64 8.22 26.56
N THR A 164 41.96 8.55 25.30
CA THR A 164 42.34 9.89 24.86
C THR A 164 41.50 10.27 23.65
N PRO A 165 40.76 11.40 23.69
CA PRO A 165 40.08 11.95 22.52
C PRO A 165 41.02 12.11 21.33
N THR A 166 40.48 12.00 20.11
CA THR A 166 41.30 12.12 18.91
C THR A 166 41.84 13.54 18.76
N THR A 167 43.15 13.67 18.54
CA THR A 167 43.77 14.97 18.25
C THR A 167 43.54 15.43 16.82
N LYS A 168 43.36 14.46 15.91
CA LYS A 168 43.01 14.70 14.51
C LYS A 168 41.50 14.92 14.37
N GLN A 169 41.17 15.75 13.39
CA GLN A 169 39.82 16.06 12.99
C GLN A 169 39.43 15.12 11.85
N TYR A 170 38.17 14.68 11.84
CA TYR A 170 37.63 13.82 10.80
C TYR A 170 36.45 14.51 10.13
N THR A 171 36.26 14.23 8.85
CA THR A 171 35.07 14.66 8.07
C THR A 171 34.19 13.48 7.69
N HIS A 172 34.78 12.28 7.60
CA HIS A 172 34.13 11.04 7.28
C HIS A 172 34.51 9.96 8.27
N VAL A 173 33.59 9.04 8.52
CA VAL A 173 33.80 7.84 9.32
C VAL A 173 33.30 6.62 8.56
N ARG A 174 34.00 5.50 8.73
CA ARG A 174 33.59 4.19 8.24
C ARG A 174 33.35 3.26 9.40
N LEU A 175 32.17 2.65 9.43
CA LEU A 175 31.83 1.56 10.32
C LEU A 175 32.02 0.25 9.54
N ASN A 176 32.79 -0.68 10.11
CA ASN A 176 33.01 -2.01 9.55
C ASN A 176 32.33 -3.05 10.46
N MET A 177 31.64 -4.02 9.88
CA MET A 177 30.91 -5.11 10.55
C MET A 177 31.48 -6.46 10.08
N TYR A 178 31.86 -7.33 11.03
CA TYR A 178 32.63 -8.55 10.73
C TYR A 178 31.82 -9.83 11.00
N PRO A 179 31.64 -10.73 10.01
CA PRO A 179 31.77 -10.49 8.56
C PRO A 179 30.52 -9.81 7.95
N ASP A 180 29.35 -10.09 8.53
CA ASP A 180 28.02 -9.61 8.13
C ASP A 180 27.06 -9.67 9.32
N GLY A 181 25.85 -9.10 9.19
CA GLY A 181 24.83 -9.11 10.24
C GLY A 181 23.98 -7.84 10.26
N GLY A 182 23.42 -7.54 11.43
CA GLY A 182 22.53 -6.39 11.65
C GLY A 182 22.96 -5.45 12.79
N ILE A 183 22.81 -4.15 12.57
CA ILE A 183 23.05 -3.07 13.53
C ILE A 183 21.89 -2.08 13.47
N ALA A 184 21.24 -1.80 14.60
CA ALA A 184 20.09 -0.92 14.67
C ALA A 184 20.48 0.58 14.63
N ARG A 185 21.46 1.00 15.44
CA ARG A 185 21.95 2.39 15.47
C ARG A 185 23.47 2.46 15.65
N PHE A 186 24.06 3.51 15.10
CA PHE A 186 25.46 3.89 15.29
C PHE A 186 25.55 5.36 15.70
N ARG A 187 26.29 5.65 16.77
CA ARG A 187 26.56 7.01 17.24
C ARG A 187 28.05 7.24 17.37
N LEU A 188 28.50 8.40 16.90
CA LEU A 188 29.88 8.85 17.04
C LEU A 188 29.90 10.11 17.90
N PHE A 189 30.26 9.96 19.17
CA PHE A 189 30.30 11.08 20.11
C PHE A 189 31.60 11.85 19.98
N GLY A 190 31.49 13.16 19.81
CA GLY A 190 32.64 14.03 19.70
C GLY A 190 32.31 15.51 19.78
N ARG A 191 33.30 16.34 19.48
CA ARG A 191 33.19 17.79 19.43
C ARG A 191 33.29 18.29 18.00
N ALA A 192 32.34 19.11 17.59
CA ALA A 192 32.43 19.82 16.33
C ALA A 192 33.62 20.78 16.36
N VAL A 193 34.41 20.80 15.30
CA VAL A 193 35.42 21.84 15.09
C VAL A 193 34.80 22.88 14.14
N PRO A 194 34.50 24.08 14.64
CA PRO A 194 33.82 25.09 13.84
C PRO A 194 34.74 25.63 12.74
N VAL A 195 34.18 25.77 11.54
CA VAL A 195 34.82 26.49 10.43
C VAL A 195 34.16 27.86 10.34
N PHE A 196 34.83 28.86 10.91
CA PHE A 196 34.32 30.22 10.89
C PHE A 196 34.60 30.91 9.55
N PRO A 197 33.73 31.82 9.09
CA PRO A 197 34.02 32.70 7.96
C PRO A 197 35.34 33.45 8.16
N GLU A 198 36.09 33.67 7.08
CA GLU A 198 37.32 34.49 7.12
C GLU A 198 37.03 35.94 7.49
N ASP A 199 35.85 36.43 7.11
CA ASP A 199 35.38 37.77 7.47
C ASP A 199 34.95 37.82 8.94
N LYS A 200 35.66 38.65 9.72
CA LYS A 200 35.42 38.85 11.15
C LYS A 200 34.15 39.61 11.45
N GLU A 201 33.63 40.36 10.47
CA GLU A 201 32.38 41.09 10.59
C GLU A 201 31.16 40.25 10.19
N ALA A 202 31.39 39.01 9.72
CA ALA A 202 30.32 38.10 9.35
C ALA A 202 29.45 37.77 10.57
N ILE A 203 28.15 37.97 10.41
CA ILE A 203 27.14 37.57 11.37
C ILE A 203 26.74 36.12 11.05
N PHE A 204 26.90 35.23 12.02
CA PHE A 204 26.50 33.83 11.89
C PHE A 204 25.92 33.32 13.21
N ASP A 205 25.27 32.16 13.18
CA ASP A 205 24.66 31.56 14.36
C ASP A 205 25.73 30.95 15.29
N LEU A 206 25.99 31.63 16.40
CA LEU A 206 26.96 31.21 17.42
C LEU A 206 26.45 30.04 18.28
N ALA A 207 25.14 29.80 18.31
CA ALA A 207 24.53 28.72 19.09
C ALA A 207 24.38 27.43 18.29
N ALA A 208 24.50 27.47 16.96
CA ALA A 208 24.35 26.28 16.11
C ALA A 208 25.28 25.14 16.54
N ALA A 209 24.76 23.92 16.61
CA ALA A 209 25.53 22.72 16.92
C ALA A 209 26.67 22.49 15.89
N GLN A 210 26.44 22.85 14.62
CA GLN A 210 27.44 22.81 13.56
C GLN A 210 28.64 23.74 13.81
N ASN A 211 28.42 24.80 14.58
CA ASN A 211 29.44 25.76 15.00
C ASN A 211 29.97 25.47 16.42
N ALA A 212 29.75 24.27 16.94
CA ALA A 212 30.14 23.82 18.28
C ALA A 212 29.35 24.43 19.46
N GLY A 213 28.15 24.95 19.20
CA GLY A 213 27.21 25.25 20.27
C GLY A 213 26.72 23.97 20.95
N VAL A 214 26.55 24.00 22.28
CA VAL A 214 26.13 22.83 23.07
C VAL A 214 25.24 23.25 24.24
N VAL A 215 24.24 22.43 24.55
CA VAL A 215 23.45 22.60 25.77
C VAL A 215 24.21 22.03 26.94
N VAL A 216 24.37 22.82 27.99
CA VAL A 216 25.17 22.46 29.16
C VAL A 216 24.30 22.04 30.33
N ALA A 217 23.16 22.72 30.52
CA ALA A 217 22.25 22.44 31.62
C ALA A 217 20.81 22.81 31.25
N CYS A 218 19.86 22.14 31.87
CA CYS A 218 18.44 22.49 31.83
C CYS A 218 17.75 21.98 33.08
N ASN A 219 16.57 22.50 33.41
CA ASN A 219 15.80 22.06 34.57
C ASN A 219 14.80 20.93 34.26
N ASN A 220 14.39 20.74 33.01
CA ASN A 220 13.36 19.76 32.62
C ASN A 220 13.61 19.18 31.21
N LYS A 221 13.55 17.85 31.07
CA LYS A 221 13.71 17.08 29.81
C LYS A 221 12.59 16.05 29.61
N HIS A 222 11.33 16.42 29.82
CA HIS A 222 10.24 15.43 29.90
C HIS A 222 9.95 14.71 28.56
N PHE A 223 9.71 15.44 27.46
CA PHE A 223 9.27 14.84 26.20
C PHE A 223 10.35 14.80 25.11
N SER A 224 11.20 15.84 25.01
CA SER A 224 12.27 15.93 24.02
C SER A 224 13.49 16.69 24.55
N SER A 225 14.67 16.49 23.94
CA SER A 225 15.94 17.02 24.49
C SER A 225 16.18 18.48 24.09
N PRO A 226 16.71 19.35 24.97
CA PRO A 226 17.09 20.72 24.62
C PRO A 226 18.20 20.82 23.57
N ASP A 227 18.99 19.76 23.32
CA ASP A 227 20.02 19.74 22.26
C ASP A 227 19.42 20.03 20.86
N ASN A 228 18.15 19.66 20.67
CA ASN A 228 17.41 19.87 19.43
C ASN A 228 17.28 21.35 19.05
N LEU A 229 17.33 22.26 20.04
CA LEU A 229 17.25 23.70 19.82
C LEU A 229 18.35 24.23 18.89
N LEU A 230 19.49 23.53 18.85
CA LEU A 230 20.72 23.95 18.16
C LEU A 230 20.89 23.28 16.79
N LEU A 231 20.02 22.33 16.44
CA LEU A 231 20.07 21.57 15.19
C LEU A 231 19.74 22.46 13.98
N PRO A 232 20.16 22.11 12.75
CA PRO A 232 19.77 22.84 11.54
C PRO A 232 18.25 22.79 11.27
N ASN A 233 17.79 23.67 10.38
CA ASN A 233 16.38 23.80 9.94
C ASN A 233 15.40 24.12 11.10
N ARG A 234 14.09 24.03 10.85
CA ARG A 234 13.00 24.33 11.81
C ARG A 234 12.39 23.11 12.50
N GLY A 235 12.90 21.89 12.24
CA GLY A 235 12.33 20.63 12.73
C GLY A 235 11.12 20.15 11.91
N LYS A 236 10.91 18.83 11.81
CA LYS A 236 9.81 18.23 11.02
C LYS A 236 8.51 18.13 11.82
N ASP A 237 8.62 17.87 13.11
CA ASP A 237 7.51 17.72 14.06
C ASP A 237 7.91 18.25 15.46
N MET A 238 7.06 18.05 16.48
CA MET A 238 7.34 18.47 17.86
C MET A 238 8.47 17.67 18.54
N GLY A 239 8.71 16.42 18.10
CA GLY A 239 9.76 15.55 18.65
C GLY A 239 11.16 16.05 18.31
N ASP A 240 11.29 16.83 17.23
CA ASP A 240 12.51 17.50 16.81
C ASP A 240 12.77 18.83 17.55
N GLY A 241 11.98 19.19 18.56
CA GLY A 241 12.15 20.39 19.40
C GLY A 241 12.59 20.08 20.84
N TRP A 242 12.42 21.05 21.74
CA TRP A 242 12.50 20.87 23.19
C TRP A 242 11.14 21.14 23.82
N GLU A 243 10.60 20.15 24.55
CA GLU A 243 9.30 20.24 25.21
C GLU A 243 9.39 19.81 26.67
N THR A 244 8.74 20.60 27.53
CA THR A 244 8.68 20.38 28.97
C THR A 244 7.28 19.97 29.45
N ALA A 245 7.21 19.37 30.65
CA ALA A 245 5.95 18.96 31.24
C ALA A 245 5.08 20.17 31.62
N ARG A 246 3.77 20.07 31.41
CA ARG A 246 2.81 21.11 31.82
C ARG A 246 2.85 21.35 33.32
N SER A 247 3.11 22.60 33.74
CA SER A 247 3.14 22.99 35.14
C SER A 247 1.81 23.59 35.60
N ARG A 248 1.51 23.40 36.89
CA ARG A 248 0.36 24.00 37.58
C ARG A 248 0.80 24.97 38.68
N THR A 249 2.09 25.07 38.94
CA THR A 249 2.65 25.88 40.03
C THR A 249 2.72 27.34 39.62
N LYS A 250 2.15 28.23 40.45
CA LYS A 250 2.15 29.67 40.16
C LYS A 250 3.58 30.22 40.13
N GLY A 251 3.96 30.84 39.01
CA GLY A 251 5.29 31.42 38.81
C GLY A 251 6.37 30.41 38.37
N HIS A 252 5.98 29.20 37.96
CA HIS A 252 6.89 28.25 37.33
C HIS A 252 7.48 28.80 36.02
N PHE A 253 8.70 28.38 35.72
CA PHE A 253 9.38 28.62 34.46
C PHE A 253 10.35 27.46 34.19
N ASP A 254 10.53 27.13 32.91
CA ASP A 254 11.53 26.20 32.46
C ASP A 254 12.71 26.92 31.81
N TRP A 255 13.92 26.34 31.89
CA TRP A 255 15.12 26.99 31.35
C TRP A 255 16.17 25.99 30.85
N THR A 256 16.97 26.47 29.91
CA THR A 256 18.13 25.76 29.37
C THR A 256 19.28 26.74 29.14
N ILE A 257 20.52 26.28 29.37
CA ILE A 257 21.77 27.02 29.21
C ILE A 257 22.53 26.45 28.03
N ILE A 258 22.83 27.33 27.08
CA ILE A 258 23.52 27.03 25.83
C ILE A 258 24.88 27.70 25.88
N ARG A 259 25.95 26.93 25.73
CA ARG A 259 27.30 27.45 25.48
C ARG A 259 27.45 27.72 24.00
N LEU A 260 27.86 28.95 23.67
CA LEU A 260 28.12 29.36 22.29
C LEU A 260 29.40 28.69 21.79
N GLY A 261 29.44 28.38 20.50
CA GLY A 261 30.60 27.77 19.85
C GLY A 261 31.85 28.65 19.83
N ALA A 262 31.66 29.97 19.95
CA ALA A 262 32.72 30.93 20.22
C ALA A 262 32.17 32.13 21.00
N PRO A 263 33.01 32.82 21.80
CA PRO A 263 32.66 34.10 22.38
C PRO A 263 32.32 35.12 21.29
N GLY A 264 31.20 35.82 21.43
CA GLY A 264 30.71 36.72 20.39
C GLY A 264 29.82 37.85 20.89
N TYR A 265 29.74 38.91 20.11
CA TYR A 265 28.80 40.02 20.25
C TYR A 265 27.47 39.63 19.62
N VAL A 266 26.42 39.51 20.43
CA VAL A 266 25.09 39.08 19.97
C VAL A 266 24.40 40.25 19.28
N HIS A 267 24.02 40.06 18.01
CA HIS A 267 23.35 41.07 17.19
C HIS A 267 21.82 40.90 17.23
N SER A 268 21.35 39.69 16.96
CA SER A 268 19.94 39.32 17.00
C SER A 268 19.78 37.88 17.47
N LEU A 269 18.60 37.57 18.01
CA LEU A 269 18.20 36.25 18.45
C LEU A 269 16.91 35.85 17.74
N LEU A 270 16.69 34.55 17.57
CA LEU A 270 15.45 34.02 17.02
C LEU A 270 15.02 32.84 17.88
N VAL A 271 13.78 32.90 18.36
CA VAL A 271 13.11 31.78 19.04
C VAL A 271 12.02 31.26 18.13
N ASP A 272 12.11 30.00 17.74
CA ASP A 272 11.15 29.37 16.84
C ASP A 272 10.28 28.38 17.60
N THR A 273 8.96 28.53 17.52
CA THR A 273 7.98 27.60 18.10
C THR A 273 7.34 26.71 17.03
N ALA A 274 8.03 26.47 15.91
CA ALA A 274 7.60 25.56 14.85
C ALA A 274 7.03 24.25 15.41
N ASN A 275 5.91 23.79 14.85
CA ASN A 275 5.16 22.58 15.22
C ASN A 275 4.51 22.59 16.62
N PHE A 276 4.86 23.51 17.52
CA PHE A 276 4.21 23.67 18.83
C PHE A 276 2.97 24.57 18.70
N ARG A 277 1.82 23.96 18.41
CA ARG A 277 0.55 24.67 18.13
C ARG A 277 -0.34 24.84 19.36
N GLY A 278 -0.42 23.83 20.22
CA GLY A 278 -1.25 23.84 21.43
C GLY A 278 -0.46 23.98 22.74
N ASN A 279 0.86 23.82 22.67
CA ASN A 279 1.79 23.65 23.79
C ASN A 279 3.03 24.56 23.66
N TYR A 280 2.98 25.63 22.86
CA TYR A 280 4.03 26.65 22.85
C TYR A 280 4.03 27.42 24.18
N PRO A 281 5.19 27.95 24.62
CA PRO A 281 5.24 28.74 25.85
C PRO A 281 4.42 30.02 25.73
N GLN A 282 3.86 30.50 26.83
CA GLN A 282 3.13 31.78 26.81
C GLN A 282 4.09 32.95 26.52
N GLN A 283 5.29 32.89 27.10
CA GLN A 283 6.34 33.88 26.95
C GLN A 283 7.71 33.23 27.08
N VAL A 284 8.69 33.78 26.35
CA VAL A 284 10.10 33.42 26.51
C VAL A 284 10.93 34.63 26.94
N LYS A 285 11.99 34.39 27.70
CA LYS A 285 13.00 35.38 28.07
C LYS A 285 14.38 34.83 27.71
N LEU A 286 15.26 35.72 27.28
CA LEU A 286 16.63 35.40 26.89
C LEU A 286 17.61 36.21 27.73
N GLU A 287 18.52 35.51 28.37
CA GLU A 287 19.63 36.09 29.15
C GLU A 287 20.96 35.59 28.58
N ALA A 288 22.02 36.37 28.72
CA ALA A 288 23.36 35.98 28.31
C ALA A 288 24.40 36.35 29.36
N ILE A 289 25.50 35.60 29.40
CA ILE A 289 26.61 35.81 30.34
C ILE A 289 27.97 35.64 29.66
N GLU A 290 28.91 36.48 30.08
CA GLU A 290 30.33 36.30 29.82
C GLU A 290 30.93 35.54 31.00
N TRP A 291 31.32 34.29 30.76
CA TRP A 291 31.81 33.39 31.79
C TRP A 291 33.25 33.01 31.47
N LYS A 292 34.15 33.19 32.43
CA LYS A 292 35.61 32.97 32.27
C LYS A 292 36.17 31.89 33.19
N GLU A 293 35.33 31.30 34.04
CA GLU A 293 35.74 30.24 34.95
C GLU A 293 35.82 28.90 34.21
N SER A 294 36.53 27.94 34.80
CA SER A 294 36.70 26.60 34.22
C SER A 294 35.45 25.72 34.34
N GLU A 295 34.59 26.00 35.30
CA GLU A 295 33.32 25.31 35.50
C GLU A 295 32.20 26.02 34.74
N GLU A 296 31.15 25.29 34.36
CA GLU A 296 30.02 25.84 33.60
C GLU A 296 29.08 26.67 34.51
N PRO A 297 28.48 27.78 34.03
CA PRO A 297 27.70 28.67 34.86
C PRO A 297 26.38 28.03 35.33
N GLY A 298 26.05 28.21 36.61
CA GLY A 298 24.73 27.86 37.15
C GLY A 298 23.62 28.82 36.69
N ALA A 299 22.36 28.37 36.75
CA ALA A 299 21.21 29.19 36.35
C ALA A 299 21.05 30.48 37.18
N ASP A 300 21.45 30.44 38.45
CA ASP A 300 21.39 31.55 39.41
C ASP A 300 22.74 32.29 39.57
N ALA A 301 23.71 32.04 38.69
CA ALA A 301 25.01 32.69 38.75
C ALA A 301 24.89 34.23 38.66
N GLU A 302 25.69 34.96 39.44
CA GLU A 302 25.75 36.42 39.33
C GLU A 302 26.37 36.81 37.97
N GLY A 303 25.64 37.56 37.15
CA GLY A 303 26.15 38.10 35.88
C GLY A 303 25.29 37.84 34.63
N TRP A 304 24.20 37.07 34.75
CA TRP A 304 23.20 36.95 33.67
C TRP A 304 22.57 38.33 33.36
N VAL A 305 22.64 38.74 32.09
CA VAL A 305 22.05 39.99 31.60
C VAL A 305 20.95 39.67 30.61
N SER A 306 19.78 40.30 30.76
CA SER A 306 18.70 40.20 29.78
C SER A 306 19.12 40.82 28.45
N VAL A 307 19.16 40.00 27.40
CA VAL A 307 19.56 40.42 26.04
C VAL A 307 18.37 40.71 25.13
N ALA A 308 17.16 40.36 25.56
CA ALA A 308 15.92 40.64 24.85
C ALA A 308 14.79 40.91 25.85
N GLU A 309 13.87 41.80 25.48
CA GLU A 309 12.63 41.97 26.24
C GLU A 309 11.80 40.67 26.24
N PRO A 310 11.02 40.39 27.29
CA PRO A 310 10.18 39.18 27.35
C PRO A 310 9.22 39.04 26.16
N ILE A 311 9.41 38.00 25.35
CA ILE A 311 8.74 37.81 24.06
C ILE A 311 7.47 37.00 24.26
N LYS A 312 6.30 37.55 23.92
CA LYS A 312 5.06 36.77 23.88
C LYS A 312 5.06 35.87 22.65
N CYS A 313 5.00 34.56 22.86
CA CYS A 313 5.07 33.61 21.76
C CYS A 313 3.69 33.37 21.11
N LYS A 314 3.74 32.97 19.85
CA LYS A 314 2.62 32.50 19.03
C LYS A 314 2.88 31.04 18.64
N PRO A 315 1.83 30.28 18.29
CA PRO A 315 2.00 28.91 17.79
C PRO A 315 2.73 28.91 16.45
N ASP A 316 3.59 27.92 16.24
CA ASP A 316 4.19 27.58 14.93
C ASP A 316 4.88 28.76 14.21
N THR A 317 5.53 29.66 14.97
CA THR A 317 6.01 30.96 14.47
C THR A 317 7.47 31.23 14.86
N GLU A 318 8.22 31.89 13.98
CA GLU A 318 9.54 32.45 14.29
C GLU A 318 9.41 33.81 14.98
N HIS A 319 10.13 34.00 16.07
CA HIS A 319 10.13 35.23 16.87
C HIS A 319 11.53 35.88 16.80
N PRO A 320 11.83 36.65 15.75
CA PRO A 320 13.08 37.38 15.65
C PRO A 320 13.07 38.58 16.61
N VAL A 321 14.16 38.76 17.35
CA VAL A 321 14.34 39.88 18.28
C VAL A 321 15.75 40.43 18.19
N GLU A 322 15.87 41.75 18.20
CA GLU A 322 17.17 42.41 18.27
C GLU A 322 17.75 42.37 19.68
N SER A 323 19.07 42.16 19.77
CA SER A 323 19.76 42.21 21.06
C SER A 323 19.74 43.62 21.64
N LEU A 324 19.34 43.75 22.90
CA LEU A 324 19.42 45.00 23.68
C LEU A 324 20.88 45.36 24.00
N VAL A 325 21.77 44.37 24.01
CA VAL A 325 23.18 44.53 24.38
C VAL A 325 24.06 44.04 23.23
N LYS A 326 24.55 44.96 22.40
CA LYS A 326 25.37 44.65 21.22
C LYS A 326 26.88 44.85 21.45
N ASP A 327 27.27 45.60 22.48
CA ASP A 327 28.66 46.01 22.72
C ASP A 327 29.41 45.13 23.74
N ARG A 328 28.78 44.05 24.24
CA ARG A 328 29.37 43.14 25.22
C ARG A 328 29.58 41.74 24.63
N PRO A 329 30.74 41.09 24.85
CA PRO A 329 30.93 39.72 24.43
C PRO A 329 30.22 38.75 25.37
N PHE A 330 29.56 37.73 24.81
CA PHE A 330 28.91 36.68 25.57
C PHE A 330 29.47 35.31 25.19
N THR A 331 29.40 34.40 26.15
CA THR A 331 29.89 33.01 26.03
C THR A 331 28.75 32.00 26.12
N HIS A 332 27.69 32.35 26.87
CA HIS A 332 26.54 31.50 27.12
C HIS A 332 25.25 32.30 26.96
N VAL A 333 24.18 31.61 26.57
CA VAL A 333 22.82 32.12 26.48
C VAL A 333 21.90 31.20 27.25
N LYS A 334 20.98 31.76 28.03
CA LYS A 334 19.95 31.05 28.78
C LYS A 334 18.58 31.40 28.20
N LEU A 335 17.90 30.38 27.70
CA LEU A 335 16.49 30.46 27.29
C LEU A 335 15.63 30.12 28.50
N ILE A 336 14.64 30.96 28.79
CA ILE A 336 13.64 30.74 29.84
C ILE A 336 12.25 30.74 29.20
N MET A 337 11.47 29.69 29.42
CA MET A 337 10.08 29.53 29.01
C MET A 337 9.15 29.76 30.20
N VAL A 338 8.05 30.48 29.99
CA VAL A 338 7.07 30.81 31.02
C VAL A 338 5.66 30.44 30.52
N PRO A 339 4.86 29.71 31.32
CA PRO A 339 5.29 28.92 32.49
C PRO A 339 6.08 27.66 32.10
N ASP A 340 5.75 27.06 30.96
CA ASP A 340 6.27 25.80 30.42
C ASP A 340 5.91 25.75 28.92
N GLY A 341 6.30 24.69 28.20
CA GLY A 341 5.88 24.46 26.82
C GLY A 341 6.98 23.93 25.92
N GLY A 342 6.84 24.16 24.62
CA GLY A 342 7.77 23.69 23.60
C GLY A 342 8.35 24.76 22.70
N VAL A 343 9.65 24.67 22.42
CA VAL A 343 10.40 25.52 21.48
C VAL A 343 11.14 24.62 20.50
N SER A 344 11.04 24.92 19.21
CA SER A 344 11.74 24.18 18.17
C SER A 344 13.21 24.58 18.09
N ARG A 345 13.52 25.88 17.91
CA ARG A 345 14.91 26.35 17.72
C ARG A 345 15.21 27.62 18.49
N VAL A 346 16.49 27.77 18.85
CA VAL A 346 17.08 29.04 19.28
C VAL A 346 18.27 29.35 18.39
N ARG A 347 18.28 30.54 17.78
CA ARG A 347 19.42 31.05 17.00
C ARG A 347 20.00 32.26 17.68
N VAL A 348 21.32 32.34 17.75
CA VAL A 348 22.05 33.47 18.34
C VAL A 348 22.98 34.03 17.28
N PHE A 349 22.48 34.99 16.50
CA PHE A 349 23.24 35.62 15.44
C PHE A 349 24.17 36.68 16.01
N GLY A 350 25.47 36.52 15.79
CA GLY A 350 26.45 37.44 16.34
C GLY A 350 27.76 37.46 15.57
N LYS A 351 28.61 38.42 15.94
CA LYS A 351 29.98 38.55 15.44
C LYS A 351 30.94 37.97 16.46
N ARG A 352 31.96 37.25 16.01
CA ARG A 352 32.97 36.68 16.92
C ARG A 352 33.84 37.79 17.53
N VAL A 353 34.22 37.64 18.80
CA VAL A 353 35.25 38.50 19.42
C VAL A 353 36.62 38.17 18.78
N GLY A 354 37.24 39.15 18.11
CA GLY A 354 38.39 38.92 17.25
C GLY A 354 39.73 38.67 17.96
N GLY A 355 40.54 37.76 17.40
CA GLY A 355 42.00 37.68 17.57
C GLY A 355 42.50 36.60 18.55
N PHE A 356 43.14 35.55 18.01
CA PHE A 356 44.02 34.69 18.80
C PHE A 356 45.21 35.52 19.31
N GLU A 357 45.16 35.92 20.57
CA GLU A 357 46.35 36.10 21.41
C GLU A 357 46.14 35.30 22.69
N ALA A 358 46.59 34.04 22.69
CA ALA A 358 47.02 33.32 23.89
C ALA A 358 47.81 32.06 23.48
N ASP A 359 49.12 32.14 23.75
CA ASP A 359 50.11 31.08 23.91
C ASP A 359 50.22 29.94 22.88
N ALA A 360 51.14 30.17 21.95
CA ALA A 360 51.90 29.14 21.26
C ALA A 360 52.75 28.32 22.26
N GLY A 361 52.10 27.38 22.92
CA GLY A 361 52.72 26.22 23.58
C GLY A 361 52.79 25.01 22.63
N SER A 362 53.69 25.08 21.65
CA SER A 362 54.23 23.97 20.85
C SER A 362 53.41 23.36 19.69
N LEU A 363 54.12 23.28 18.55
CA LEU A 363 53.96 22.41 17.38
C LEU A 363 52.99 22.79 16.25
N SER A 364 53.33 23.86 15.52
CA SER A 364 53.01 23.98 14.09
C SER A 364 54.14 23.39 13.22
N PRO A 365 53.88 22.47 12.26
CA PRO A 365 54.88 22.07 11.29
C PRO A 365 54.99 23.09 10.15
N LYS A 366 56.21 23.54 9.87
CA LYS A 366 56.55 24.41 8.73
C LYS A 366 56.16 23.73 7.40
N ARG A 367 55.43 24.45 6.53
CA ARG A 367 55.26 24.08 5.11
C ARG A 367 56.63 24.02 4.43
N ARG A 368 56.98 22.85 3.87
CA ARG A 368 58.15 22.68 3.00
C ARG A 368 57.85 23.30 1.64
N THR A 369 58.74 24.17 1.18
CA THR A 369 58.81 24.62 -0.22
C THR A 369 59.36 23.49 -1.08
N LEU A 370 58.71 23.20 -2.21
CA LEU A 370 59.19 22.21 -3.19
C LEU A 370 60.54 22.65 -3.80
N PRO A 371 61.46 21.72 -4.09
CA PRO A 371 62.74 22.02 -4.76
C PRO A 371 62.53 22.54 -6.19
N ALA A 372 63.48 23.35 -6.67
CA ALA A 372 63.41 24.11 -7.92
C ALA A 372 63.51 23.28 -9.23
N ASP A 373 63.40 21.96 -9.18
CA ASP A 373 63.81 21.07 -10.27
C ASP A 373 62.71 20.12 -10.79
N LEU A 374 61.44 20.56 -10.70
CA LEU A 374 60.30 19.84 -11.28
C LEU A 374 59.54 20.74 -12.27
N PRO A 375 59.25 20.26 -13.49
CA PRO A 375 58.68 21.07 -14.56
C PRO A 375 57.26 21.56 -14.23
N ARG A 376 56.98 22.81 -14.59
CA ARG A 376 55.81 23.60 -14.17
C ARG A 376 54.68 23.70 -15.22
N SER A 377 54.65 22.87 -16.26
CA SER A 377 53.59 22.92 -17.28
C SER A 377 53.10 21.56 -17.77
N LEU A 378 51.83 21.57 -18.20
CA LEU A 378 50.95 20.43 -18.46
C LEU A 378 51.09 19.78 -19.86
N ASP A 379 52.20 20.03 -20.58
CA ASP A 379 52.38 19.56 -21.96
C ASP A 379 53.48 18.48 -22.16
N ASP A 380 54.22 18.09 -21.11
CA ASP A 380 55.43 17.26 -21.26
C ASP A 380 55.27 15.74 -20.99
N ARG A 381 54.07 15.17 -21.08
CA ARG A 381 53.90 13.70 -21.05
C ARG A 381 52.91 13.17 -22.08
N ARG A 382 53.24 13.35 -23.35
CA ARG A 382 52.90 12.35 -24.38
C ARG A 382 54.12 11.49 -24.63
N HIS A 383 54.05 10.22 -24.22
CA HIS A 383 54.71 9.14 -24.94
C HIS A 383 53.86 7.88 -24.80
N VAL A 384 53.32 7.46 -25.93
CA VAL A 384 52.74 6.13 -26.14
C VAL A 384 53.91 5.17 -26.33
N SER A 385 53.84 4.00 -25.68
CA SER A 385 54.56 2.80 -26.11
C SER A 385 53.64 1.60 -25.98
N THR A 386 53.17 1.17 -27.14
CA THR A 386 52.71 -0.17 -27.48
C THR A 386 53.74 -1.21 -27.09
N ASP A 387 53.32 -2.25 -26.38
CA ASP A 387 53.84 -3.62 -26.56
C ASP A 387 52.71 -4.61 -26.26
N LEU A 388 52.51 -5.50 -27.21
CA LEU A 388 51.43 -6.48 -27.33
C LEU A 388 52.07 -7.88 -27.16
N VAL A 389 51.31 -8.78 -26.51
CA VAL A 389 51.31 -10.27 -26.66
C VAL A 389 52.37 -11.04 -25.82
N PRO A 390 52.10 -12.28 -25.31
CA PRO A 390 50.96 -13.19 -25.55
C PRO A 390 50.19 -13.69 -24.31
N GLU A 391 48.99 -14.20 -24.59
CA GLU A 391 48.20 -15.09 -23.75
C GLU A 391 49.00 -16.29 -23.25
N THR A 392 48.71 -16.71 -22.01
CA THR A 392 48.74 -18.13 -21.64
C THR A 392 47.48 -18.40 -20.83
N GLU A 393 46.48 -18.92 -21.53
CA GLU A 393 45.32 -19.56 -20.93
C GLU A 393 45.78 -20.76 -20.08
N MET A 394 45.30 -20.80 -18.84
CA MET A 394 45.21 -22.03 -18.06
C MET A 394 43.77 -22.14 -17.54
N TYR A 395 42.94 -22.81 -18.34
CA TYR A 395 41.74 -23.57 -17.98
C TYR A 395 42.05 -24.51 -16.78
N ASP A 396 41.15 -24.94 -15.89
CA ASP A 396 39.70 -24.81 -15.75
C ASP A 396 39.35 -25.14 -14.30
N GLY A 397 38.30 -24.52 -13.80
CA GLY A 397 37.69 -24.81 -12.52
C GLY A 397 36.31 -24.18 -12.43
N TRP A 398 35.52 -24.20 -13.51
CA TRP A 398 34.07 -24.47 -13.47
C TRP A 398 33.50 -24.54 -14.89
N GLN A 399 33.48 -25.78 -15.42
CA GLN A 399 32.49 -26.20 -16.38
C GLN A 399 31.21 -26.64 -15.68
N GLY A 400 30.10 -26.09 -16.17
CA GLY A 400 28.77 -26.72 -16.18
C GLY A 400 27.79 -26.21 -15.13
N GLN A 401 26.58 -25.78 -15.45
CA GLN A 401 25.92 -25.60 -16.74
C GLN A 401 24.75 -24.62 -16.53
N SER A 402 24.56 -23.73 -17.50
CA SER A 402 23.22 -23.28 -17.90
C SER A 402 22.50 -24.42 -18.63
N GLN A 403 21.23 -24.68 -18.32
CA GLN A 403 20.26 -25.20 -19.29
C GLN A 403 18.86 -24.66 -18.98
N PHE A 404 17.95 -24.32 -19.89
CA PHE A 404 17.97 -23.76 -21.25
C PHE A 404 16.49 -23.46 -21.57
N LEU A 405 16.21 -22.32 -22.20
CA LEU A 405 15.24 -22.25 -23.30
C LEU A 405 15.93 -22.89 -24.52
N THR A 406 15.36 -23.96 -25.09
CA THR A 406 15.69 -24.40 -26.46
C THR A 406 14.54 -24.05 -27.39
N SER A 407 14.87 -23.50 -28.56
CA SER A 407 13.98 -23.34 -29.73
C SER A 407 13.44 -24.70 -30.22
N PRO A 408 12.34 -24.75 -30.99
CA PRO A 408 11.61 -25.99 -31.31
C PRO A 408 12.33 -26.79 -32.41
N MET A 409 12.29 -28.12 -32.33
CA MET A 409 12.60 -28.99 -33.46
C MET A 409 11.51 -30.05 -33.66
N ILE A 410 10.83 -29.91 -34.81
CA ILE A 410 10.13 -30.87 -35.67
C ILE A 410 9.83 -32.26 -35.07
N ALA A 411 8.54 -32.51 -34.88
CA ALA A 411 7.96 -33.78 -34.50
C ALA A 411 8.12 -34.88 -35.57
N LYS A 412 8.31 -36.12 -35.12
CA LYS A 412 7.92 -37.33 -35.87
C LYS A 412 7.15 -38.28 -34.93
N PRO A 413 6.09 -38.97 -35.41
CA PRO A 413 4.98 -39.38 -34.55
C PRO A 413 5.03 -40.86 -34.21
N MET A 414 4.81 -41.22 -32.94
CA MET A 414 4.43 -42.55 -32.43
C MET A 414 3.97 -42.37 -30.98
N SER A 415 3.07 -43.12 -30.36
CA SER A 415 2.04 -44.10 -30.72
C SER A 415 1.29 -44.29 -29.39
N PHE A 416 -0.04 -44.25 -29.40
CA PHE A 416 -0.88 -44.41 -28.20
C PHE A 416 -0.89 -45.88 -27.76
N GLY A 417 -0.08 -46.21 -26.76
CA GLY A 417 -0.14 -47.48 -26.03
C GLY A 417 0.70 -47.32 -24.78
N ASP A 418 0.13 -47.64 -23.63
CA ASP A 418 0.77 -47.70 -22.31
C ASP A 418 0.85 -46.37 -21.53
N LEU A 419 -0.34 -45.88 -21.16
CA LEU A 419 -0.55 -45.02 -20.00
C LEU A 419 -0.66 -45.89 -18.73
N ALA A 420 0.34 -45.82 -17.86
CA ALA A 420 0.20 -46.09 -16.43
C ALA A 420 0.87 -44.93 -15.67
N LEU A 421 0.08 -44.27 -14.81
CA LEU A 421 0.47 -43.16 -13.96
C LEU A 421 1.24 -43.69 -12.74
N ASP A 422 2.48 -43.25 -12.60
CA ASP A 422 3.25 -43.33 -11.36
C ASP A 422 3.69 -41.89 -11.03
N ASP A 423 3.13 -41.35 -9.95
CA ASP A 423 3.34 -39.99 -9.47
C ASP A 423 4.45 -40.00 -8.41
N ASN A 424 5.61 -39.39 -8.70
CA ASN A 424 6.46 -38.84 -7.63
C ASN A 424 7.53 -37.86 -8.13
N TYR A 425 7.37 -36.57 -7.78
CA TYR A 425 8.46 -35.64 -7.48
C TYR A 425 7.99 -34.62 -6.41
N GLY A 426 8.79 -34.46 -5.35
CA GLY A 426 8.51 -33.86 -4.03
C GLY A 426 8.25 -32.34 -3.99
N GLU A 427 7.46 -31.88 -3.01
CA GLU A 427 7.82 -31.48 -1.62
C GLU A 427 8.43 -30.06 -1.54
N ASP A 428 7.61 -29.05 -1.20
CA ASP A 428 7.78 -28.36 0.09
C ASP A 428 6.53 -27.55 0.54
N LEU A 429 6.26 -27.65 1.85
CA LEU A 429 5.48 -26.76 2.73
C LEU A 429 4.00 -26.43 2.44
N THR A 430 3.09 -27.42 2.53
CA THR A 430 1.77 -27.29 3.22
C THR A 430 1.02 -28.62 3.25
N LYS A 431 1.52 -29.66 3.94
CA LYS A 431 0.68 -30.82 4.32
C LYS A 431 1.19 -31.45 5.61
N GLY A 432 0.25 -31.78 6.51
CA GLY A 432 0.50 -32.76 7.57
C GLY A 432 1.04 -34.05 6.94
N GLY A 433 1.95 -34.72 7.65
CA GLY A 433 2.71 -35.85 7.09
C GLY A 433 1.83 -36.96 6.50
N PRO A 434 2.41 -37.84 5.66
CA PRO A 434 1.70 -38.90 4.93
C PRO A 434 0.92 -39.90 5.83
N GLU A 435 1.17 -39.90 7.14
CA GLU A 435 0.50 -40.76 8.12
C GLU A 435 -0.94 -40.31 8.46
N SER A 436 -1.27 -39.00 8.40
CA SER A 436 -2.61 -38.52 8.78
C SER A 436 -3.66 -38.70 7.67
N GLU A 437 -3.28 -38.47 6.41
CA GLU A 437 -4.18 -38.65 5.26
C GLU A 437 -4.45 -40.13 5.00
N SER A 438 -3.44 -41.00 5.15
CA SER A 438 -3.59 -42.46 4.99
C SER A 438 -4.46 -43.07 6.10
N ARG A 439 -4.29 -42.65 7.36
CA ARG A 439 -5.13 -43.13 8.47
C ARG A 439 -6.55 -42.59 8.41
N LEU A 440 -6.77 -41.33 8.01
CA LEU A 440 -8.12 -40.82 7.78
C LEU A 440 -8.86 -41.64 6.71
N MET A 441 -8.15 -42.02 5.64
CA MET A 441 -8.70 -42.88 4.59
C MET A 441 -9.00 -44.30 5.09
N GLU A 442 -8.20 -44.84 6.01
CA GLU A 442 -8.45 -46.11 6.69
C GLU A 442 -9.66 -46.04 7.65
N MET A 443 -9.80 -44.95 8.42
CA MET A 443 -10.98 -44.72 9.29
C MET A 443 -12.26 -44.54 8.46
N LEU A 444 -12.16 -43.89 7.29
CA LEU A 444 -13.28 -43.76 6.35
C LEU A 444 -13.65 -45.12 5.72
N ALA A 445 -12.65 -45.95 5.43
CA ALA A 445 -12.88 -47.33 4.99
C ALA A 445 -13.50 -48.21 6.09
N ALA A 446 -13.07 -48.05 7.34
CA ALA A 446 -13.66 -48.72 8.50
C ALA A 446 -15.12 -48.26 8.72
N GLN A 447 -15.40 -46.95 8.64
CA GLN A 447 -16.76 -46.41 8.71
C GLN A 447 -17.64 -46.97 7.58
N ALA A 448 -17.12 -47.05 6.35
CA ALA A 448 -17.83 -47.63 5.22
C ALA A 448 -18.07 -49.14 5.37
N ALA A 449 -17.10 -49.89 5.92
CA ALA A 449 -17.23 -51.31 6.24
C ALA A 449 -18.27 -51.56 7.34
N HIS A 450 -18.31 -50.69 8.35
CA HIS A 450 -19.31 -50.69 9.41
C HIS A 450 -20.71 -50.33 8.86
N ALA A 451 -20.83 -49.34 7.98
CA ALA A 451 -22.09 -48.96 7.34
C ALA A 451 -22.65 -50.04 6.39
N ALA A 452 -21.79 -50.90 5.83
CA ALA A 452 -22.19 -52.02 4.98
C ALA A 452 -22.62 -53.28 5.77
N GLY A 453 -22.38 -53.32 7.08
CA GLY A 453 -22.85 -54.38 7.98
C GLY A 453 -24.37 -54.31 8.17
N ALA A 454 -25.03 -55.47 8.12
CA ALA A 454 -26.49 -55.63 8.13
C ALA A 454 -27.23 -54.78 9.19
N ALA A 455 -28.43 -54.30 8.84
CA ALA A 455 -29.36 -53.65 9.75
C ALA A 455 -29.49 -54.46 11.06
N PHE A 456 -28.96 -53.93 12.15
CA PHE A 456 -29.02 -54.60 13.44
C PHE A 456 -30.47 -54.70 13.92
N GLU A 457 -30.82 -55.88 14.42
CA GLU A 457 -32.07 -56.14 15.13
C GLU A 457 -32.19 -55.21 16.34
N ASP A 458 -33.41 -54.93 16.81
CA ASP A 458 -33.67 -54.00 17.93
C ASP A 458 -32.73 -54.28 19.12
N GLU A 459 -31.94 -53.26 19.51
CA GLU A 459 -30.87 -53.34 20.52
C GLU A 459 -31.37 -53.90 21.86
N ASP A 460 -32.64 -53.63 22.20
CA ASP A 460 -33.31 -54.14 23.40
C ASP A 460 -33.74 -55.62 23.26
N ALA A 461 -34.00 -56.10 22.05
CA ALA A 461 -34.30 -57.50 21.77
C ALA A 461 -33.04 -58.37 21.91
N ILE A 462 -31.88 -57.87 21.48
CA ILE A 462 -30.58 -58.56 21.61
C ILE A 462 -30.17 -58.66 23.09
N ALA A 463 -30.40 -57.61 23.88
CA ALA A 463 -30.11 -57.61 25.31
C ALA A 463 -31.01 -58.59 26.11
N THR A 464 -32.22 -58.88 25.62
CA THR A 464 -33.21 -59.74 26.29
C THR A 464 -33.26 -61.17 25.76
N ASP A 465 -32.49 -61.51 24.71
CA ASP A 465 -32.47 -62.86 24.13
C ASP A 465 -31.76 -63.87 25.05
N GLU A 466 -32.52 -64.77 25.70
CA GLU A 466 -31.99 -65.80 26.61
C GLU A 466 -31.17 -66.90 25.89
N LYS A 467 -31.12 -66.92 24.54
CA LYS A 467 -30.39 -67.95 23.78
C LYS A 467 -28.93 -67.62 23.47
N ARG A 468 -28.51 -66.35 23.53
CA ARG A 468 -27.14 -65.91 23.21
C ARG A 468 -26.29 -65.84 24.47
N SER A 469 -25.00 -66.20 24.35
CA SER A 469 -24.03 -66.07 25.44
C SER A 469 -23.84 -64.60 25.83
N ASP A 470 -23.60 -64.30 27.11
CA ASP A 470 -23.35 -62.93 27.58
C ASP A 470 -22.13 -62.29 26.89
N ASP A 471 -21.14 -63.08 26.48
CA ASP A 471 -19.97 -62.60 25.74
C ASP A 471 -20.29 -62.26 24.27
N GLU A 472 -21.20 -63.02 23.64
CA GLU A 472 -21.68 -62.73 22.29
C GLU A 472 -22.55 -61.47 22.28
N LYS A 473 -23.36 -61.26 23.33
CA LYS A 473 -24.14 -60.02 23.49
C LYS A 473 -23.26 -58.80 23.65
N ARG A 474 -22.16 -58.90 24.41
CA ARG A 474 -21.17 -57.83 24.58
C ARG A 474 -20.52 -57.43 23.27
N ASP A 475 -20.04 -58.40 22.48
CA ASP A 475 -19.36 -58.10 21.20
C ASP A 475 -20.31 -57.42 20.19
N ILE A 476 -21.54 -57.94 20.07
CA ILE A 476 -22.54 -57.39 19.13
C ILE A 476 -22.98 -55.98 19.54
N LEU A 477 -23.28 -55.77 20.83
CA LEU A 477 -23.74 -54.47 21.33
C LEU A 477 -22.61 -53.43 21.35
N GLN A 478 -21.36 -53.83 21.62
CA GLN A 478 -20.20 -52.93 21.57
C GLN A 478 -19.92 -52.46 20.13
N LYS A 479 -19.98 -53.37 19.15
CA LYS A 479 -19.82 -53.02 17.72
C LYS A 479 -20.93 -52.10 17.23
N ALA A 480 -22.18 -52.37 17.63
CA ALA A 480 -23.32 -51.50 17.32
C ALA A 480 -23.16 -50.09 17.94
N PHE A 481 -22.64 -50.01 19.17
CA PHE A 481 -22.38 -48.74 19.85
C PHE A 481 -21.31 -47.89 19.16
N ILE A 482 -20.18 -48.48 18.78
CA ILE A 482 -19.10 -47.79 18.06
C ILE A 482 -19.59 -47.30 16.68
N MET A 483 -20.38 -48.13 15.98
CA MET A 483 -20.98 -47.77 14.69
C MET A 483 -22.01 -46.63 14.80
N ALA A 484 -22.83 -46.62 15.86
CA ALA A 484 -23.76 -45.53 16.11
C ALA A 484 -23.01 -44.21 16.37
N ALA A 485 -21.87 -44.27 17.07
CA ALA A 485 -21.01 -43.11 17.32
C ALA A 485 -20.30 -42.61 16.04
N SER A 486 -19.83 -43.51 15.16
CA SER A 486 -19.17 -43.13 13.90
C SER A 486 -20.11 -42.55 12.85
N ASN A 487 -21.41 -42.88 12.90
CA ASN A 487 -22.42 -42.36 11.96
C ASN A 487 -23.16 -41.13 12.50
N GLY A 488 -22.85 -40.69 13.73
CA GLY A 488 -23.50 -39.53 14.35
C GLY A 488 -24.94 -39.80 14.83
N ASN A 489 -25.35 -41.06 14.99
CA ASN A 489 -26.72 -41.41 15.39
C ASN A 489 -26.90 -41.26 16.91
N ILE A 490 -27.24 -40.04 17.34
CA ILE A 490 -27.44 -39.69 18.75
C ILE A 490 -28.57 -40.49 19.42
N GLU A 491 -29.65 -40.82 18.70
CA GLU A 491 -30.81 -41.51 19.27
C GLU A 491 -30.43 -42.94 19.69
N SER A 492 -29.72 -43.68 18.82
CA SER A 492 -29.17 -45.00 19.14
C SER A 492 -28.14 -44.92 20.27
N VAL A 493 -27.18 -43.97 20.22
CA VAL A 493 -26.17 -43.81 21.28
C VAL A 493 -26.83 -43.56 22.64
N GLN A 494 -27.85 -42.69 22.71
CA GLN A 494 -28.57 -42.44 23.95
C GLN A 494 -29.43 -43.61 24.41
N LYS A 495 -30.10 -44.31 23.48
CA LYS A 495 -30.92 -45.50 23.78
C LYS A 495 -30.04 -46.60 24.38
N ILE A 496 -28.88 -46.83 23.79
CA ILE A 496 -27.88 -47.81 24.26
C ILE A 496 -27.34 -47.44 25.66
N LEU A 497 -26.99 -46.16 25.88
CA LEU A 497 -26.40 -45.70 27.15
C LEU A 497 -27.40 -45.57 28.30
N LYS A 498 -28.69 -45.38 28.01
CA LYS A 498 -29.78 -45.24 29.01
C LYS A 498 -30.63 -46.51 29.17
N GLY A 499 -30.54 -47.45 28.23
CA GLY A 499 -31.33 -48.68 28.17
C GLY A 499 -30.74 -49.85 28.97
N LYS A 500 -31.36 -51.04 28.82
CA LYS A 500 -30.93 -52.28 29.49
C LYS A 500 -29.59 -52.81 28.97
N SER A 501 -29.19 -52.37 27.77
CA SER A 501 -27.96 -52.76 27.09
C SER A 501 -26.69 -52.16 27.72
N LYS A 502 -26.82 -51.13 28.58
CA LYS A 502 -25.69 -50.49 29.27
C LYS A 502 -24.78 -51.47 30.02
N GLN A 503 -25.34 -52.56 30.57
CA GLN A 503 -24.57 -53.55 31.33
C GLN A 503 -23.59 -54.38 30.49
N TYR A 504 -23.73 -54.32 29.16
CA TYR A 504 -22.91 -55.06 28.21
C TYR A 504 -21.93 -54.18 27.42
N ILE A 505 -21.84 -52.88 27.75
CA ILE A 505 -21.11 -51.89 26.95
C ILE A 505 -20.09 -51.18 27.81
N ASP A 506 -18.88 -51.09 27.26
CA ASP A 506 -17.79 -50.28 27.79
C ASP A 506 -17.59 -49.07 26.88
N VAL A 507 -17.85 -47.88 27.41
CA VAL A 507 -17.75 -46.60 26.68
C VAL A 507 -16.33 -46.34 26.16
N ASN A 508 -15.33 -46.92 26.82
CA ASN A 508 -13.91 -46.71 26.50
C ASN A 508 -13.26 -47.91 25.80
N ALA A 509 -14.02 -48.98 25.53
CA ALA A 509 -13.47 -50.13 24.83
C ALA A 509 -13.15 -49.76 23.37
N PRO A 510 -11.91 -50.02 22.91
CA PRO A 510 -11.54 -49.82 21.53
C PRO A 510 -12.11 -50.92 20.63
N ASP A 511 -12.24 -50.62 19.34
CA ASP A 511 -12.47 -51.63 18.31
C ASP A 511 -11.21 -52.46 18.01
N ASP A 512 -11.32 -53.40 17.05
CA ASP A 512 -10.21 -54.25 16.58
C ASP A 512 -9.00 -53.43 16.07
N GLU A 513 -9.20 -52.15 15.75
CA GLU A 513 -8.18 -51.21 15.28
C GLU A 513 -7.66 -50.25 16.38
N GLY A 514 -8.06 -50.47 17.64
CA GLY A 514 -7.59 -49.67 18.77
C GLY A 514 -8.31 -48.33 18.95
N THR A 515 -9.40 -48.07 18.24
CA THR A 515 -10.09 -46.78 18.18
C THR A 515 -11.35 -46.79 19.05
N SER A 516 -11.52 -45.77 19.91
CA SER A 516 -12.71 -45.64 20.75
C SER A 516 -13.86 -44.91 20.05
N ALA A 517 -15.09 -45.10 20.54
CA ALA A 517 -16.28 -44.39 20.04
C ALA A 517 -16.11 -42.85 20.04
N LEU A 518 -15.41 -42.30 21.04
CA LEU A 518 -15.15 -40.87 21.16
C LEU A 518 -14.21 -40.35 20.05
N ILE A 519 -13.22 -41.14 19.65
CA ILE A 519 -12.28 -40.78 18.57
C ILE A 519 -13.00 -40.74 17.22
N TYR A 520 -13.86 -41.73 16.93
CA TYR A 520 -14.68 -41.71 15.71
C TYR A 520 -15.62 -40.50 15.65
N ALA A 521 -16.36 -40.23 16.73
CA ALA A 521 -17.26 -39.08 16.79
C ALA A 521 -16.51 -37.75 16.63
N SER A 522 -15.30 -37.64 17.18
CA SER A 522 -14.46 -36.43 17.09
C SER A 522 -13.79 -36.26 15.72
N CYS A 523 -13.41 -37.35 15.06
CA CYS A 523 -12.81 -37.34 13.72
C CYS A 523 -13.82 -36.88 12.65
N PHE A 524 -15.06 -37.40 12.71
CA PHE A 524 -16.11 -37.10 11.71
C PHE A 524 -16.96 -35.86 12.01
N GLY A 525 -16.76 -35.19 13.14
CA GLY A 525 -17.44 -33.92 13.43
C GLY A 525 -18.81 -34.06 14.09
N HIS A 526 -19.09 -35.16 14.80
CA HIS A 526 -20.39 -35.43 15.43
C HIS A 526 -20.50 -34.85 16.85
N GLU A 527 -20.54 -33.51 16.96
CA GLU A 527 -20.56 -32.78 18.24
C GLU A 527 -21.63 -33.25 19.26
N PRO A 528 -22.91 -33.49 18.87
CA PRO A 528 -23.92 -33.96 19.82
C PRO A 528 -23.64 -35.37 20.39
N VAL A 529 -22.95 -36.21 19.63
CA VAL A 529 -22.54 -37.55 20.07
C VAL A 529 -21.33 -37.45 21.00
N VAL A 530 -20.37 -36.57 20.70
CA VAL A 530 -19.22 -36.30 21.61
C VAL A 530 -19.73 -35.83 22.97
N GLN A 531 -20.69 -34.91 23.03
CA GLN A 531 -21.30 -34.49 24.30
C GLN A 531 -21.94 -35.66 25.05
N ALA A 532 -22.73 -36.50 24.36
CA ALA A 532 -23.38 -37.66 24.98
C ALA A 532 -22.39 -38.71 25.52
N LEU A 533 -21.25 -38.89 24.84
CA LEU A 533 -20.17 -39.79 25.29
C LEU A 533 -19.42 -39.22 26.51
N ILE A 534 -19.16 -37.91 26.54
CA ILE A 534 -18.56 -37.23 27.70
C ILE A 534 -19.49 -37.28 28.91
N ASP A 535 -20.79 -37.03 28.71
CA ASP A 535 -21.80 -37.17 29.77
C ASP A 535 -21.85 -38.60 30.35
N ALA A 536 -21.53 -39.60 29.52
CA ALA A 536 -21.39 -41.00 29.91
C ALA A 536 -20.02 -41.37 30.53
N ARG A 537 -19.16 -40.37 30.80
CA ARG A 537 -17.79 -40.49 31.34
C ARG A 537 -16.80 -41.22 30.43
N ALA A 538 -16.87 -40.95 29.11
CA ALA A 538 -15.80 -41.33 28.21
C ALA A 538 -14.47 -40.68 28.61
N ASP A 539 -13.37 -41.43 28.50
CA ASP A 539 -12.01 -40.94 28.75
C ASP A 539 -11.55 -40.08 27.56
N VAL A 540 -11.53 -38.76 27.76
CA VAL A 540 -11.15 -37.75 26.76
C VAL A 540 -9.69 -37.85 26.30
N ASN A 541 -8.84 -38.51 27.09
CA ASN A 541 -7.41 -38.63 26.83
C ASN A 541 -7.01 -39.98 26.25
N LYS A 542 -7.98 -40.87 25.99
CA LYS A 542 -7.70 -42.16 25.37
C LYS A 542 -7.15 -41.93 23.96
N GLN A 543 -6.02 -42.56 23.67
CA GLN A 543 -5.39 -42.49 22.36
C GLN A 543 -5.63 -43.78 21.57
N ASP A 544 -5.68 -43.68 20.24
CA ASP A 544 -5.75 -44.82 19.34
C ASP A 544 -4.41 -45.59 19.25
N ARG A 545 -4.36 -46.60 18.37
CA ARG A 545 -3.15 -47.41 18.12
C ARG A 545 -1.91 -46.59 17.74
N ASN A 546 -2.10 -45.43 17.11
CA ASN A 546 -1.03 -44.52 16.70
C ASN A 546 -0.74 -43.43 17.74
N GLN A 547 -1.32 -43.55 18.93
CA GLN A 547 -1.24 -42.57 20.00
C GLN A 547 -1.89 -41.22 19.62
N TRP A 548 -2.94 -41.21 18.80
CA TRP A 548 -3.71 -39.99 18.51
C TRP A 548 -4.89 -39.87 19.47
N SER A 549 -5.07 -38.69 20.08
CA SER A 549 -6.21 -38.39 20.95
C SER A 549 -7.40 -37.84 20.16
N ALA A 550 -8.59 -37.86 20.77
CA ALA A 550 -9.79 -37.24 20.21
C ALA A 550 -9.59 -35.75 19.87
N LEU A 551 -8.80 -35.03 20.69
CA LEU A 551 -8.45 -33.62 20.48
C LEU A 551 -7.61 -33.43 19.20
N MET A 552 -6.60 -34.27 18.97
CA MET A 552 -5.75 -34.20 17.78
C MET A 552 -6.54 -34.40 16.49
N TRP A 553 -7.49 -35.35 16.50
CA TRP A 553 -8.38 -35.60 15.37
C TRP A 553 -9.34 -34.43 15.12
N ALA A 554 -9.93 -33.85 16.18
CA ALA A 554 -10.79 -32.68 16.06
C ALA A 554 -10.02 -31.46 15.50
N MET A 555 -8.77 -31.26 15.93
CA MET A 555 -7.91 -30.16 15.47
C MET A 555 -7.46 -30.32 14.02
N THR A 556 -7.06 -31.53 13.61
CA THR A 556 -6.62 -31.79 12.24
C THR A 556 -7.75 -31.58 11.23
N ASN A 557 -8.98 -31.97 11.60
CA ASN A 557 -10.17 -31.86 10.77
C ASN A 557 -10.95 -30.54 10.95
N ARG A 558 -10.44 -29.59 11.74
CA ARG A 558 -11.02 -28.24 11.95
C ARG A 558 -12.39 -28.22 12.65
N HIS A 559 -12.66 -29.20 13.51
CA HIS A 559 -13.91 -29.30 14.28
C HIS A 559 -13.84 -28.47 15.58
N LYS A 560 -14.04 -27.15 15.45
CA LYS A 560 -13.90 -26.16 16.53
C LYS A 560 -14.78 -26.43 17.75
N GLY A 561 -16.07 -26.74 17.55
CA GLY A 561 -17.02 -27.00 18.63
C GLY A 561 -16.61 -28.20 19.49
N ILE A 562 -16.15 -29.27 18.83
CA ILE A 562 -15.65 -30.49 19.48
C ILE A 562 -14.35 -30.24 20.21
N ALA A 563 -13.41 -29.51 19.60
CA ALA A 563 -12.14 -29.14 20.23
C ALA A 563 -12.35 -28.39 21.55
N LYS A 564 -13.25 -27.40 21.56
CA LYS A 564 -13.63 -26.67 22.77
C LYS A 564 -14.23 -27.60 23.83
N LEU A 565 -15.18 -28.43 23.42
CA LEU A 565 -15.91 -29.34 24.29
C LEU A 565 -14.99 -30.42 24.93
N LEU A 566 -13.96 -30.87 24.21
CA LEU A 566 -12.93 -31.77 24.74
C LEU A 566 -11.99 -31.06 25.74
N LEU A 567 -11.56 -29.83 25.43
CA LEU A 567 -10.69 -29.03 26.32
C LEU A 567 -11.41 -28.63 27.62
N ASP A 568 -12.67 -28.22 27.54
CA ASP A 568 -13.53 -27.92 28.69
C ASP A 568 -13.68 -29.11 29.64
N ASN A 569 -13.54 -30.34 29.12
CA ASN A 569 -13.61 -31.59 29.88
C ASN A 569 -12.24 -32.21 30.18
N GLY A 570 -11.15 -31.43 30.07
CA GLY A 570 -9.81 -31.83 30.53
C GLY A 570 -8.99 -32.66 29.54
N ALA A 571 -9.23 -32.50 28.23
CA ALA A 571 -8.35 -33.07 27.21
C ALA A 571 -6.94 -32.47 27.29
N SER A 572 -5.93 -33.33 27.28
CA SER A 572 -4.53 -32.97 27.40
C SER A 572 -3.99 -32.41 26.09
N THR A 573 -3.49 -31.17 26.14
CA THR A 573 -2.76 -30.52 25.04
C THR A 573 -1.35 -31.09 24.84
N GLU A 574 -0.81 -31.73 25.90
CA GLU A 574 0.56 -32.25 25.97
C GLU A 574 0.68 -33.72 25.54
N ALA A 575 -0.42 -34.38 25.20
CA ALA A 575 -0.39 -35.74 24.67
C ALA A 575 0.45 -35.79 23.39
N LYS A 576 1.23 -36.87 23.21
CA LYS A 576 2.13 -37.03 22.06
C LYS A 576 1.70 -38.19 21.18
N THR A 577 1.78 -38.00 19.86
CA THR A 577 1.62 -39.06 18.87
C THR A 577 2.80 -40.02 18.87
N SER A 578 2.70 -41.13 18.13
CA SER A 578 3.82 -42.05 17.88
C SER A 578 5.05 -41.37 17.25
N SER A 579 4.82 -40.27 16.51
CA SER A 579 5.86 -39.41 15.91
C SER A 579 6.38 -38.31 16.86
N GLY A 580 5.91 -38.27 18.11
CA GLY A 580 6.37 -37.32 19.13
C GLY A 580 5.76 -35.92 19.05
N ARG A 581 4.75 -35.72 18.20
CA ARG A 581 4.09 -34.43 17.95
C ARG A 581 2.90 -34.24 18.89
N THR A 582 2.66 -33.00 19.31
CA THR A 582 1.55 -32.57 20.18
C THR A 582 0.38 -32.02 19.36
N ALA A 583 -0.77 -31.77 20.00
CA ALA A 583 -1.91 -31.15 19.32
C ALA A 583 -1.58 -29.78 18.69
N PHE A 584 -0.63 -29.03 19.28
CA PHE A 584 -0.15 -27.77 18.72
C PHE A 584 0.56 -27.92 17.38
N ASP A 585 1.30 -29.01 17.17
CA ASP A 585 2.14 -29.21 15.97
C ASP A 585 1.33 -29.51 14.70
N PHE A 586 0.02 -29.74 14.84
CA PHE A 586 -0.93 -30.01 13.76
C PHE A 586 -1.82 -28.79 13.43
N VAL A 587 -1.69 -27.69 14.18
CA VAL A 587 -2.47 -26.47 14.01
C VAL A 587 -1.61 -25.39 13.37
N ALA A 588 -2.16 -24.65 12.39
CA ALA A 588 -1.44 -23.56 11.75
C ALA A 588 -1.16 -22.42 12.77
N PRO A 589 0.05 -21.81 12.74
CA PRO A 589 0.36 -20.64 13.57
C PRO A 589 -0.69 -19.54 13.35
N ASP A 590 -1.11 -18.89 14.44
CA ASP A 590 -2.08 -17.78 14.44
C ASP A 590 -3.51 -18.11 14.00
N SER A 591 -3.86 -19.40 13.84
CA SER A 591 -5.26 -19.79 13.63
C SER A 591 -6.07 -19.70 14.92
N GLU A 592 -7.38 -19.43 14.84
CA GLU A 592 -8.29 -19.44 16.00
C GLU A 592 -8.18 -20.73 16.85
N MET A 593 -7.80 -21.86 16.24
CA MET A 593 -7.60 -23.14 16.94
C MET A 593 -6.31 -23.20 17.77
N SER A 594 -5.30 -22.41 17.43
CA SER A 594 -4.09 -22.25 18.24
C SER A 594 -4.39 -21.52 19.56
N PHE A 595 -5.28 -20.53 19.53
CA PHE A 595 -5.74 -19.80 20.70
C PHE A 595 -6.48 -20.69 21.71
N TYR A 596 -7.28 -21.65 21.25
CA TYR A 596 -7.95 -22.63 22.14
C TYR A 596 -6.97 -23.49 22.91
N LEU A 597 -5.81 -23.83 22.34
CA LEU A 597 -4.79 -24.63 23.04
C LEU A 597 -3.98 -23.76 24.03
N SER A 598 -3.71 -22.50 23.70
CA SER A 598 -2.98 -21.56 24.56
C SER A 598 -3.75 -21.15 25.82
N GLY A 599 -5.09 -21.08 25.76
CA GLY A 599 -5.94 -20.69 26.89
C GLY A 599 -6.05 -21.72 28.02
N TYR A 600 -5.77 -22.99 27.75
CA TYR A 600 -5.97 -24.10 28.70
C TYR A 600 -4.65 -24.75 29.19
N GLY A 601 -3.50 -24.31 28.64
CA GLY A 601 -2.18 -24.92 28.87
C GLY A 601 -1.34 -24.36 30.02
N ILE A 602 -1.81 -23.36 30.77
CA ILE A 602 -1.02 -22.76 31.87
C ILE A 602 -1.56 -23.19 33.23
N GLY A 603 -0.85 -24.14 33.82
CA GLY A 603 -1.07 -24.60 35.19
C GLY A 603 -1.00 -23.46 36.22
N THR A 604 -2.10 -23.33 36.95
CA THR A 604 -2.26 -22.70 38.27
C THR A 604 -0.98 -22.44 39.08
N ALA A 605 -0.55 -21.17 39.10
CA ALA A 605 0.18 -20.57 40.22
C ALA A 605 0.00 -19.04 40.24
N GLY A 606 -0.99 -18.57 41.01
CA GLY A 606 -1.12 -17.15 41.40
C GLY A 606 -2.29 -16.40 40.78
N ALA A 607 -3.53 -16.79 41.11
CA ALA A 607 -4.72 -15.99 40.83
C ALA A 607 -5.05 -15.11 42.05
N THR A 608 -5.02 -13.79 41.87
CA THR A 608 -6.09 -12.88 42.32
C THR A 608 -6.10 -11.65 41.42
N ASP A 609 -7.25 -11.44 40.78
CA ASP A 609 -7.75 -10.23 40.13
C ASP A 609 -6.91 -9.63 38.99
N ASP A 610 -7.33 -9.95 37.76
CA ASP A 610 -7.86 -8.94 36.83
C ASP A 610 -8.55 -9.67 35.66
N PHE A 611 -9.76 -10.17 35.94
CA PHE A 611 -10.58 -10.98 35.03
C PHE A 611 -11.66 -10.15 34.31
N TYR A 612 -11.40 -8.88 33.98
CA TYR A 612 -12.26 -8.07 33.12
C TYR A 612 -11.48 -6.91 32.47
N ASN A 613 -11.06 -7.07 31.21
CA ASN A 613 -11.09 -5.97 30.25
C ASN A 613 -11.12 -6.54 28.81
N PRO A 614 -12.09 -6.16 27.96
CA PRO A 614 -12.31 -6.80 26.66
C PRO A 614 -11.32 -6.25 25.62
N GLY A 615 -10.32 -7.04 25.25
CA GLY A 615 -9.33 -6.72 24.22
C GLY A 615 -9.82 -6.93 22.78
N PHE A 616 -11.08 -6.61 22.47
CA PHE A 616 -11.64 -6.67 21.12
C PHE A 616 -11.99 -5.25 20.64
N SER A 617 -11.01 -4.51 20.14
CA SER A 617 -11.21 -3.30 19.32
C SER A 617 -9.90 -2.72 18.75
N GLN A 618 -8.73 -3.02 19.34
CA GLN A 618 -7.46 -2.40 18.97
C GLN A 618 -6.91 -2.88 17.61
N ASP A 619 -6.83 -4.19 17.37
CA ASP A 619 -6.19 -4.72 16.15
C ASP A 619 -6.96 -4.36 14.86
N LYS A 620 -8.29 -4.32 14.94
CA LYS A 620 -9.16 -3.94 13.81
C LYS A 620 -9.10 -2.43 13.55
N PHE A 621 -8.97 -1.63 14.62
CA PHE A 621 -8.76 -0.19 14.53
C PHE A 621 -7.36 0.14 13.98
N GLU A 622 -6.33 -0.62 14.36
CA GLU A 622 -4.96 -0.46 13.86
C GLU A 622 -4.83 -0.93 12.39
N GLU A 623 -5.55 -1.98 11.98
CA GLU A 623 -5.66 -2.39 10.57
C GLU A 623 -6.40 -1.33 9.75
N GLU A 624 -7.52 -0.79 10.25
CA GLU A 624 -8.26 0.29 9.60
C GLU A 624 -7.46 1.61 9.55
N LEU A 625 -6.63 1.88 10.57
CA LEU A 625 -5.75 3.04 10.63
C LEU A 625 -4.55 2.86 9.69
N ALA A 626 -3.99 1.65 9.58
CA ALA A 626 -2.94 1.31 8.63
C ALA A 626 -3.44 1.33 7.18
N GLU A 627 -4.64 0.82 6.91
CA GLU A 627 -5.31 0.94 5.62
C GLU A 627 -5.61 2.41 5.30
N ASN A 628 -6.13 3.19 6.26
CA ASN A 628 -6.37 4.62 6.08
C ASN A 628 -5.08 5.42 5.90
N GLU A 629 -3.97 5.07 6.57
CA GLU A 629 -2.67 5.73 6.43
C GLU A 629 -1.97 5.33 5.12
N MET A 630 -2.06 4.06 4.70
CA MET A 630 -1.62 3.59 3.39
C MET A 630 -2.42 4.27 2.27
N ARG A 631 -3.74 4.36 2.42
CA ARG A 631 -4.63 5.14 1.55
C ARG A 631 -4.20 6.60 1.54
N ARG A 632 -3.90 7.21 2.70
CA ARG A 632 -3.42 8.60 2.89
C ARG A 632 -2.09 8.89 2.20
N ARG A 633 -1.12 7.96 2.26
CA ARG A 633 0.16 8.06 1.54
C ARG A 633 -0.04 7.93 0.04
N MET A 634 -0.88 7.00 -0.41
CA MET A 634 -1.30 6.97 -1.82
C MET A 634 -1.95 8.30 -2.22
N MET A 635 -2.79 8.94 -1.38
CA MET A 635 -3.38 10.26 -1.69
C MET A 635 -2.33 11.34 -1.96
N MET A 636 -1.24 11.39 -1.18
CA MET A 636 -0.20 12.42 -1.35
C MET A 636 0.62 12.22 -2.62
N GLU A 637 0.93 10.98 -2.98
CA GLU A 637 1.65 10.66 -4.22
C GLU A 637 0.73 10.87 -5.46
N SER A 638 -0.53 10.46 -5.36
CA SER A 638 -1.56 10.56 -6.39
C SER A 638 -2.08 11.98 -6.67
N ALA A 639 -2.25 12.82 -5.64
CA ALA A 639 -2.78 14.17 -5.81
C ALA A 639 -1.81 15.12 -6.53
N ARG A 640 -0.50 14.81 -6.47
CA ARG A 640 0.53 15.51 -7.24
C ARG A 640 0.40 15.26 -8.75
N ASP A 641 -0.12 14.11 -9.15
CA ASP A 641 -0.29 13.70 -10.56
C ASP A 641 -1.63 14.19 -11.18
N LEU A 642 -2.64 14.53 -10.36
CA LEU A 642 -3.95 15.00 -10.85
C LEU A 642 -4.11 16.52 -10.95
N GLU A 643 -3.12 17.33 -10.61
CA GLU A 643 -3.29 18.81 -10.54
C GLU A 643 -4.49 19.21 -9.64
N VAL A 644 -4.88 18.35 -8.69
CA VAL A 644 -5.93 18.69 -7.72
C VAL A 644 -5.33 19.70 -6.74
N ASP A 645 -6.00 20.83 -6.57
CA ASP A 645 -5.56 21.87 -5.64
C ASP A 645 -5.63 21.36 -4.19
N LEU A 646 -4.51 20.80 -3.73
CA LEU A 646 -4.32 20.24 -2.40
C LEU A 646 -4.48 21.28 -1.28
N GLY A 647 -4.54 22.58 -1.61
CA GLY A 647 -4.80 23.66 -0.65
C GLY A 647 -6.22 23.66 -0.08
N ASN A 648 -7.21 23.14 -0.82
CA ASN A 648 -8.61 22.99 -0.37
C ASN A 648 -8.94 21.57 0.11
N VAL A 649 -7.96 20.68 0.08
CA VAL A 649 -8.01 19.28 0.49
C VAL A 649 -7.64 19.25 1.97
N GLY A 650 -8.57 19.64 2.84
CA GLY A 650 -8.39 19.61 4.29
C GLY A 650 -7.83 18.27 4.75
N MET A 651 -6.56 18.28 5.18
CA MET A 651 -5.84 17.10 5.69
C MET A 651 -5.87 17.03 7.22
N ASP A 652 -6.63 17.90 7.90
CA ASP A 652 -6.59 18.05 9.36
C ASP A 652 -7.77 17.38 10.11
N ASP A 653 -8.59 16.57 9.45
CA ASP A 653 -9.65 15.83 10.15
C ASP A 653 -9.04 14.65 10.91
N GLN A 654 -8.98 14.77 12.24
CA GLN A 654 -8.72 13.63 13.13
C GLN A 654 -9.89 12.63 13.01
N PRO A 655 -9.64 11.30 13.07
CA PRO A 655 -10.72 10.36 13.28
C PRO A 655 -11.43 10.72 14.59
N GLU A 656 -12.74 10.94 14.53
CA GLU A 656 -13.57 11.15 15.72
C GLU A 656 -13.40 9.95 16.66
N SER A 657 -13.24 10.21 17.96
CA SER A 657 -13.07 9.13 18.94
C SER A 657 -14.35 8.30 19.04
N PRO A 658 -14.26 6.96 19.13
CA PRO A 658 -15.42 6.08 19.30
C PRO A 658 -16.27 6.37 20.55
N GLU A 659 -15.73 7.15 21.50
CA GLU A 659 -16.32 7.41 22.80
C GLU A 659 -17.50 8.40 22.78
N ASP A 660 -17.78 9.09 21.66
CA ASP A 660 -18.90 10.06 21.55
C ASP A 660 -20.18 9.48 20.91
N GLN A 661 -20.23 8.18 20.55
CA GLN A 661 -21.35 7.59 19.76
C GLN A 661 -22.26 6.61 20.52
N GLU A 662 -22.23 6.60 21.84
CA GLU A 662 -23.15 5.80 22.69
C GLU A 662 -24.36 6.59 23.22
N GLU A 663 -24.85 7.59 22.48
CA GLU A 663 -26.18 8.14 22.76
C GLU A 663 -27.26 7.41 21.95
N ASP A 664 -28.29 6.94 22.65
CA ASP A 664 -29.46 6.21 22.16
C ASP A 664 -30.21 6.93 21.02
N GLN A 665 -29.66 6.90 19.79
CA GLN A 665 -30.36 7.41 18.62
C GLN A 665 -31.57 6.51 18.29
N GLN A 666 -32.74 7.14 18.26
CA GLN A 666 -34.02 6.51 17.96
C GLN A 666 -34.00 5.91 16.54
N GLU A 667 -34.49 4.67 16.39
CA GLU A 667 -34.49 3.93 15.11
C GLU A 667 -35.28 4.68 14.02
N PHE A 668 -34.67 4.86 12.83
CA PHE A 668 -35.31 5.58 11.72
C PHE A 668 -36.47 4.77 11.12
N ASP A 669 -37.68 5.34 11.08
CA ASP A 669 -38.88 4.63 10.62
C ASP A 669 -39.10 4.91 9.12
N TRP A 670 -38.86 3.89 8.29
CA TRP A 670 -39.05 3.95 6.84
C TRP A 670 -40.51 3.74 6.40
N SER A 671 -41.37 3.25 7.31
CA SER A 671 -42.77 2.94 7.03
C SER A 671 -43.71 4.11 7.31
N ARG A 672 -43.31 5.03 8.19
CA ARG A 672 -44.09 6.20 8.60
C ARG A 672 -43.20 7.42 8.75
N CYS A 673 -43.74 8.58 8.41
CA CYS A 673 -43.05 9.85 8.61
C CYS A 673 -43.26 10.34 10.05
N LEU A 674 -42.21 10.28 10.87
CA LEU A 674 -42.22 10.86 12.23
C LEU A 674 -41.80 12.33 12.19
N HIS A 675 -42.25 13.13 13.17
CA HIS A 675 -42.03 14.58 13.22
C HIS A 675 -40.54 14.99 13.30
N ASP A 676 -39.70 14.13 13.83
CA ASP A 676 -38.24 14.25 13.94
C ASP A 676 -37.49 13.78 12.68
N GLN A 677 -38.17 13.20 11.69
CA GLN A 677 -37.60 12.61 10.47
C GLN A 677 -38.03 13.34 9.20
N MET A 678 -38.20 14.66 9.28
CA MET A 678 -38.56 15.52 8.17
C MET A 678 -37.85 16.88 8.25
N PHE A 679 -37.61 17.50 7.10
CA PHE A 679 -37.08 18.87 7.04
C PHE A 679 -38.19 19.81 6.57
N VAL A 680 -38.67 20.64 7.48
CA VAL A 680 -39.75 21.60 7.23
C VAL A 680 -39.17 22.88 6.66
N PHE A 681 -39.71 23.33 5.53
CA PHE A 681 -39.27 24.56 4.87
C PHE A 681 -40.45 25.33 4.27
N GLN A 682 -40.27 26.63 4.04
CA GLN A 682 -41.23 27.47 3.34
C GLN A 682 -40.93 27.52 1.84
N GLU A 683 -41.97 27.57 0.99
CA GLU A 683 -41.83 27.52 -0.47
C GLU A 683 -40.98 28.69 -1.04
N ASN A 684 -41.01 29.86 -0.41
CA ASN A 684 -40.22 31.04 -0.77
C ASN A 684 -38.73 30.92 -0.42
N GLU A 685 -38.36 30.04 0.51
CA GLU A 685 -36.97 29.81 0.94
C GLU A 685 -36.30 28.65 0.19
N LEU A 686 -37.10 27.84 -0.52
CA LEU A 686 -36.65 26.65 -1.24
C LEU A 686 -35.46 26.92 -2.17
N ASP A 687 -35.52 27.97 -3.00
CA ASP A 687 -34.44 28.28 -3.95
C ASP A 687 -33.12 28.62 -3.22
N ARG A 688 -33.21 29.40 -2.15
CA ARG A 688 -32.06 29.79 -1.32
C ARG A 688 -31.43 28.58 -0.64
N ILE A 689 -32.26 27.69 -0.09
CA ILE A 689 -31.80 26.46 0.57
C ILE A 689 -31.07 25.57 -0.44
N LEU A 690 -31.66 25.35 -1.62
CA LEU A 690 -31.03 24.55 -2.66
C LEU A 690 -29.77 25.23 -3.24
N ASP A 691 -29.69 26.56 -3.31
CA ASP A 691 -28.46 27.26 -3.69
C ASP A 691 -27.32 27.04 -2.70
N ILE A 692 -27.61 27.03 -1.40
CA ILE A 692 -26.60 26.76 -0.37
C ILE A 692 -26.11 25.30 -0.47
N VAL A 693 -27.03 24.35 -0.66
CA VAL A 693 -26.73 22.91 -0.52
C VAL A 693 -26.29 22.25 -1.83
N ILE A 694 -26.68 22.80 -2.97
CA ILE A 694 -26.35 22.25 -4.30
C ILE A 694 -25.35 23.14 -5.01
N THR A 695 -25.65 24.44 -5.17
CA THR A 695 -24.87 25.32 -6.05
C THR A 695 -23.60 25.87 -5.41
N ASN A 696 -23.65 26.23 -4.13
CA ASN A 696 -22.54 26.85 -3.39
C ASN A 696 -21.81 25.84 -2.48
N MET A 697 -22.30 24.61 -2.38
CA MET A 697 -21.69 23.56 -1.58
C MET A 697 -20.39 23.10 -2.24
N THR A 698 -19.28 23.24 -1.53
CA THR A 698 -18.01 22.61 -1.93
C THR A 698 -17.99 21.16 -1.46
N PRO A 699 -17.41 20.22 -2.23
CA PRO A 699 -17.27 18.83 -1.81
C PRO A 699 -16.62 18.73 -0.42
N GLN A 700 -17.35 18.16 0.54
CA GLN A 700 -16.89 18.00 1.93
C GLN A 700 -16.33 16.61 2.17
N ARG A 701 -15.40 16.49 3.12
CA ARG A 701 -14.74 15.22 3.49
C ARG A 701 -15.29 14.59 4.76
N SER A 702 -15.84 15.40 5.66
CA SER A 702 -16.39 14.91 6.92
C SER A 702 -17.51 13.89 6.63
N PRO A 703 -17.46 12.68 7.21
CA PRO A 703 -18.48 11.64 7.02
C PRO A 703 -19.90 12.12 7.28
N THR A 704 -20.09 13.05 8.22
CA THR A 704 -21.39 13.64 8.57
C THR A 704 -21.86 14.70 7.56
N GLN A 705 -20.93 15.34 6.84
CA GLN A 705 -21.24 16.40 5.88
C GLN A 705 -21.34 15.91 4.43
N LYS A 706 -20.68 14.80 4.07
CA LYS A 706 -20.73 14.20 2.72
C LYS A 706 -22.17 13.96 2.21
N PRO A 707 -23.10 13.35 2.99
CA PRO A 707 -24.44 13.03 2.52
C PRO A 707 -25.45 14.18 2.69
N VAL A 708 -25.04 15.35 3.20
CA VAL A 708 -25.95 16.45 3.51
C VAL A 708 -26.87 16.85 2.35
N PRO A 709 -26.40 16.96 1.10
CA PRO A 709 -27.29 17.24 -0.02
C PRO A 709 -28.37 16.18 -0.24
N ALA A 710 -27.99 14.90 -0.23
CA ALA A 710 -28.95 13.79 -0.36
C ALA A 710 -29.94 13.76 0.82
N ASN A 711 -29.43 13.91 2.05
CA ASN A 711 -30.24 13.90 3.27
C ASN A 711 -31.27 15.03 3.28
N MET A 712 -30.86 16.25 2.94
CA MET A 712 -31.75 17.41 2.96
C MET A 712 -32.83 17.33 1.87
N ILE A 713 -32.47 16.92 0.65
CA ILE A 713 -33.45 16.72 -0.43
C ILE A 713 -34.46 15.62 -0.04
N PHE A 714 -33.99 14.51 0.54
CA PHE A 714 -34.85 13.42 0.97
C PHE A 714 -35.78 13.80 2.14
N LEU A 715 -35.25 14.42 3.20
CA LEU A 715 -36.04 14.85 4.35
C LEU A 715 -37.06 15.94 3.98
N GLY A 716 -36.69 16.83 3.06
CA GLY A 716 -37.62 17.81 2.47
C GLY A 716 -38.70 17.14 1.60
N ALA A 717 -38.35 16.08 0.87
CA ALA A 717 -39.31 15.30 0.08
C ALA A 717 -40.31 14.57 0.98
N ARG A 718 -39.87 14.02 2.13
CA ARG A 718 -40.78 13.43 3.14
C ARG A 718 -41.77 14.47 3.67
N TYR A 719 -41.31 15.65 4.05
CA TYR A 719 -42.20 16.73 4.48
C TYR A 719 -43.23 17.09 3.39
N ALA A 720 -42.76 17.32 2.16
CA ALA A 720 -43.62 17.75 1.06
C ALA A 720 -44.69 16.69 0.70
N HIS A 721 -44.32 15.40 0.74
CA HIS A 721 -45.22 14.29 0.41
C HIS A 721 -46.25 14.00 1.51
N TYR A 722 -45.82 13.90 2.77
CA TYR A 722 -46.67 13.44 3.87
C TYR A 722 -47.47 14.58 4.54
N HIS A 723 -46.97 15.82 4.53
CA HIS A 723 -47.52 16.92 5.32
C HIS A 723 -47.90 18.18 4.53
N SER A 724 -47.57 18.26 3.23
CA SER A 724 -47.88 19.42 2.40
C SER A 724 -48.69 19.05 1.14
N SER A 725 -48.09 19.14 -0.05
CA SER A 725 -48.79 18.95 -1.33
C SER A 725 -47.89 18.28 -2.37
N PRO A 726 -48.47 17.51 -3.32
CA PRO A 726 -47.72 16.92 -4.43
C PRO A 726 -47.04 17.97 -5.32
N GLU A 727 -47.62 19.17 -5.43
CA GLU A 727 -47.05 20.29 -6.19
C GLU A 727 -45.74 20.79 -5.57
N LEU A 728 -45.67 20.89 -4.24
CA LEU A 728 -44.45 21.29 -3.53
C LEU A 728 -43.35 20.23 -3.69
N LEU A 729 -43.72 18.94 -3.64
CA LEU A 729 -42.80 17.83 -3.87
C LEU A 729 -42.20 17.88 -5.28
N ALA A 730 -43.05 18.06 -6.30
CA ALA A 730 -42.60 18.20 -7.69
C ALA A 730 -41.68 19.41 -7.86
N LYS A 731 -42.03 20.57 -7.27
CA LYS A 731 -41.21 21.78 -7.32
C LYS A 731 -39.84 21.57 -6.69
N LEU A 732 -39.77 20.96 -5.49
CA LEU A 732 -38.52 20.63 -4.80
C LEU A 732 -37.63 19.75 -5.69
N LEU A 733 -38.16 18.64 -6.19
CA LEU A 733 -37.40 17.65 -6.95
C LEU A 733 -36.92 18.20 -8.30
N ILE A 734 -37.78 18.88 -9.06
CA ILE A 734 -37.40 19.49 -10.36
C ILE A 734 -36.33 20.56 -10.17
N THR A 735 -36.49 21.43 -9.16
CA THR A 735 -35.54 22.51 -8.89
C THR A 735 -34.19 21.94 -8.43
N ALA A 736 -34.21 20.93 -7.57
CA ALA A 736 -33.00 20.21 -7.16
C ALA A 736 -32.30 19.57 -8.36
N MET A 737 -33.02 18.81 -9.20
CA MET A 737 -32.46 18.18 -10.40
C MET A 737 -31.78 19.20 -11.32
N THR A 738 -32.46 20.30 -11.58
CA THR A 738 -31.96 21.36 -12.48
C THR A 738 -30.67 21.97 -11.94
N LYS A 739 -30.59 22.23 -10.64
CA LYS A 739 -29.38 22.77 -10.01
C LYS A 739 -28.24 21.75 -10.00
N ILE A 740 -28.52 20.47 -9.74
CA ILE A 740 -27.50 19.40 -9.77
C ILE A 740 -26.92 19.29 -11.19
N ASN A 741 -27.78 19.21 -12.21
CA ASN A 741 -27.36 19.16 -13.61
C ASN A 741 -26.48 20.37 -13.97
N SER A 742 -26.89 21.58 -13.56
CA SER A 742 -26.11 22.79 -13.83
C SER A 742 -24.71 22.76 -13.19
N VAL A 743 -24.57 22.21 -11.98
CA VAL A 743 -23.27 22.06 -11.32
C VAL A 743 -22.41 21.01 -12.03
N VAL A 744 -22.98 19.85 -12.38
CA VAL A 744 -22.28 18.78 -13.11
C VAL A 744 -21.82 19.27 -14.48
N GLU A 745 -22.66 20.00 -15.23
CA GLU A 745 -22.31 20.58 -16.52
C GLU A 745 -21.19 21.62 -16.43
N LYS A 746 -21.19 22.45 -15.38
CA LYS A 746 -20.14 23.46 -15.16
C LYS A 746 -18.79 22.81 -14.80
N HIS A 747 -18.82 21.64 -14.17
CA HIS A 747 -17.64 20.97 -13.60
C HIS A 747 -17.35 19.60 -14.24
N GLN A 748 -17.59 19.46 -15.56
CA GLN A 748 -17.40 18.21 -16.32
C GLN A 748 -15.98 17.60 -16.27
N TRP A 749 -14.96 18.39 -15.91
CA TRP A 749 -13.56 17.96 -15.84
C TRP A 749 -13.01 17.90 -14.41
N ASP A 750 -13.87 18.06 -13.41
CA ASP A 750 -13.51 17.98 -12.00
C ASP A 750 -14.00 16.67 -11.39
N MET A 751 -13.10 15.68 -11.35
CA MET A 751 -13.34 14.36 -10.78
C MET A 751 -13.91 14.42 -9.35
N THR A 752 -13.53 15.41 -8.55
CA THR A 752 -13.96 15.51 -7.15
C THR A 752 -15.42 15.90 -7.03
N ILE A 753 -15.88 16.86 -7.84
CA ILE A 753 -17.28 17.29 -7.89
C ILE A 753 -18.14 16.18 -8.50
N LEU A 754 -17.64 15.51 -9.55
CA LEU A 754 -18.34 14.39 -10.17
C LEU A 754 -18.50 13.21 -9.20
N ALA A 755 -17.45 12.82 -8.47
CA ALA A 755 -17.52 11.75 -7.47
C ALA A 755 -18.45 12.12 -6.30
N PHE A 756 -18.43 13.38 -5.85
CA PHE A 756 -19.32 13.91 -4.81
C PHE A 756 -20.80 13.79 -5.21
N TRP A 757 -21.15 14.21 -6.44
CA TRP A 757 -22.53 14.11 -6.95
C TRP A 757 -22.93 12.69 -7.35
N MET A 758 -21.99 11.85 -7.79
CA MET A 758 -22.24 10.42 -8.00
C MET A 758 -22.64 9.73 -6.70
N SER A 759 -21.92 10.01 -5.61
CA SER A 759 -22.23 9.47 -4.27
C SER A 759 -23.58 9.98 -3.76
N ASN A 760 -23.80 11.31 -3.74
CA ASN A 760 -25.08 11.87 -3.31
C ASN A 760 -26.26 11.45 -4.18
N GLY A 761 -26.08 11.32 -5.50
CA GLY A 761 -27.13 10.88 -6.41
C GLY A 761 -27.51 9.41 -6.22
N THR A 762 -26.53 8.53 -6.00
CA THR A 762 -26.79 7.12 -5.70
C THR A 762 -27.42 6.91 -4.32
N LEU A 763 -27.00 7.69 -3.32
CA LEU A 763 -27.58 7.67 -1.98
C LEU A 763 -29.02 8.20 -1.95
N LEU A 764 -29.29 9.31 -2.65
CA LEU A 764 -30.65 9.84 -2.80
C LEU A 764 -31.57 8.84 -3.50
N LEU A 765 -31.09 8.17 -4.55
CA LEU A 765 -31.83 7.11 -5.23
C LEU A 765 -32.14 5.94 -4.29
N HIS A 766 -31.22 5.58 -3.39
CA HIS A 766 -31.45 4.57 -2.36
C HIS A 766 -32.56 5.00 -1.40
N TYR A 767 -32.52 6.22 -0.85
CA TYR A 767 -33.53 6.71 0.09
C TYR A 767 -34.93 6.75 -0.50
N LEU A 768 -35.06 7.25 -1.74
CA LEU A 768 -36.34 7.31 -2.44
C LEU A 768 -36.93 5.92 -2.71
N LYS A 769 -36.09 4.90 -2.92
CA LYS A 769 -36.52 3.51 -3.10
C LYS A 769 -36.83 2.77 -1.80
N LYS A 770 -36.25 3.21 -0.67
CA LYS A 770 -36.41 2.57 0.65
C LYS A 770 -37.68 3.05 1.37
N ASP A 771 -38.08 4.32 1.21
CA ASP A 771 -39.30 4.86 1.82
C ASP A 771 -40.57 4.37 1.09
N THR A 772 -41.53 3.83 1.85
CA THR A 772 -42.70 3.16 1.29
C THR A 772 -43.68 4.09 0.58
N GLY A 773 -43.75 5.37 0.94
CA GLY A 773 -44.65 6.34 0.29
C GLY A 773 -43.99 7.06 -0.88
N LEU A 774 -42.70 7.39 -0.74
CA LEU A 774 -41.97 8.11 -1.79
C LEU A 774 -41.61 7.25 -3.00
N VAL A 775 -41.47 5.93 -2.85
CA VAL A 775 -41.06 5.06 -3.96
C VAL A 775 -42.00 5.12 -5.16
N GLU A 776 -43.32 5.18 -4.92
CA GLU A 776 -44.33 5.29 -5.97
C GLU A 776 -44.47 6.75 -6.46
N ALA A 777 -44.40 7.71 -5.54
CA ALA A 777 -44.61 9.13 -5.85
C ALA A 777 -43.46 9.77 -6.65
N THR A 778 -42.25 9.19 -6.61
CA THR A 778 -41.03 9.78 -7.19
C THR A 778 -40.45 8.99 -8.36
N THR A 779 -41.22 8.07 -8.96
CA THR A 779 -40.74 7.17 -10.04
C THR A 779 -40.10 7.89 -11.23
N GLU A 780 -40.69 8.99 -11.70
CA GLU A 780 -40.14 9.79 -12.81
C GLU A 780 -38.80 10.45 -12.41
N PHE A 781 -38.72 10.98 -11.19
CA PHE A 781 -37.50 11.59 -10.66
C PHE A 781 -36.40 10.54 -10.44
N GLN A 782 -36.74 9.34 -9.97
CA GLN A 782 -35.79 8.22 -9.84
C GLN A 782 -35.18 7.83 -11.19
N ALA A 783 -35.97 7.86 -12.27
CA ALA A 783 -35.48 7.59 -13.62
C ALA A 783 -34.54 8.68 -14.12
N GLN A 784 -34.90 9.96 -13.93
CA GLN A 784 -34.04 11.10 -14.28
C GLN A 784 -32.73 11.10 -13.47
N LEU A 785 -32.80 10.80 -12.17
CA LEU A 785 -31.61 10.69 -11.32
C LEU A 785 -30.71 9.53 -11.74
N ALA A 786 -31.29 8.40 -12.16
CA ALA A 786 -30.55 7.28 -12.74
C ALA A 786 -29.83 7.65 -14.04
N GLU A 787 -30.47 8.43 -14.92
CA GLU A 787 -29.85 8.96 -16.13
C GLU A 787 -28.69 9.90 -15.80
N LEU A 788 -28.87 10.81 -14.85
CA LEU A 788 -27.80 11.69 -14.38
C LEU A 788 -26.60 10.91 -13.80
N VAL A 789 -26.83 9.87 -12.99
CA VAL A 789 -25.74 9.03 -12.47
C VAL A 789 -24.97 8.37 -13.63
N ASN A 790 -25.66 7.94 -14.68
CA ASN A 790 -25.03 7.41 -15.89
C ASN A 790 -24.23 8.49 -16.65
N GLU A 791 -24.75 9.71 -16.76
CA GLU A 791 -24.01 10.83 -17.35
C GLU A 791 -22.73 11.17 -16.57
N ILE A 792 -22.81 11.24 -15.24
CA ILE A 792 -21.66 11.47 -14.38
C ILE A 792 -20.63 10.34 -14.53
N PHE A 793 -21.08 9.07 -14.65
CA PHE A 793 -20.20 7.93 -14.94
C PHE A 793 -19.41 8.13 -16.24
N ILE A 794 -20.07 8.56 -17.32
CA ILE A 794 -19.40 8.85 -18.59
C ILE A 794 -18.39 10.00 -18.43
N LEU A 795 -18.73 11.06 -17.70
CA LEU A 795 -17.84 12.21 -17.48
C LEU A 795 -16.58 11.83 -16.68
N ILE A 796 -16.74 11.02 -15.62
CA ILE A 796 -15.62 10.49 -14.82
C ILE A 796 -14.67 9.69 -15.70
N VAL A 797 -15.20 8.76 -16.50
CA VAL A 797 -14.40 7.95 -17.41
C VAL A 797 -13.64 8.84 -18.40
N ARG A 798 -14.31 9.80 -19.04
CA ARG A 798 -13.68 10.72 -20.01
C ARG A 798 -12.58 11.58 -19.41
N ASP A 799 -12.74 12.08 -18.19
CA ASP A 799 -11.68 12.86 -17.54
C ASP A 799 -10.46 11.99 -17.21
N ALA A 800 -10.68 10.77 -16.74
CA ALA A 800 -9.60 9.82 -16.47
C ALA A 800 -8.88 9.38 -17.76
N GLU A 801 -9.61 9.05 -18.83
CA GLU A 801 -9.04 8.74 -20.16
C GLU A 801 -8.16 9.88 -20.68
N ARG A 802 -8.67 11.12 -20.63
CA ARG A 802 -7.92 12.33 -21.03
C ARG A 802 -6.60 12.50 -20.27
N ARG A 803 -6.55 12.14 -18.98
CA ARG A 803 -5.34 12.23 -18.15
C ARG A 803 -4.36 11.11 -18.48
N LEU A 804 -4.85 9.88 -18.63
CA LEU A 804 -4.03 8.72 -19.01
C LEU A 804 -3.41 8.91 -20.40
N ASP A 805 -4.16 9.47 -21.34
CA ASP A 805 -3.73 9.73 -22.72
C ASP A 805 -2.42 10.52 -22.81
N LYS A 806 -2.28 11.56 -21.99
CA LYS A 806 -1.11 12.45 -21.95
C LYS A 806 0.21 11.75 -21.62
N VAL A 807 0.15 10.64 -20.87
CA VAL A 807 1.35 9.92 -20.39
C VAL A 807 1.57 8.57 -21.07
N LEU A 808 0.55 8.06 -21.77
CA LEU A 808 0.47 6.68 -22.22
C LEU A 808 1.63 6.28 -23.16
N ASP A 809 2.00 7.12 -24.13
CA ASP A 809 3.07 6.80 -25.10
C ASP A 809 4.44 6.70 -24.43
N VAL A 810 4.81 7.73 -23.67
CA VAL A 810 6.13 7.81 -23.02
C VAL A 810 6.26 6.73 -21.94
N ALA A 811 5.17 6.43 -21.22
CA ALA A 811 5.16 5.48 -20.13
C ALA A 811 5.07 4.01 -20.58
N MET A 812 4.28 3.68 -21.60
CA MET A 812 3.98 2.29 -21.96
C MET A 812 4.69 1.83 -23.23
N LEU A 813 4.83 2.71 -24.24
CA LEU A 813 5.39 2.34 -25.55
C LEU A 813 6.89 2.64 -25.66
N ASP A 814 7.31 3.80 -25.15
CA ASP A 814 8.70 4.26 -25.28
C ASP A 814 9.57 4.00 -24.04
N HIS A 815 8.98 3.63 -22.90
CA HIS A 815 9.73 3.38 -21.66
C HIS A 815 10.54 2.08 -21.71
N GLU A 816 11.87 2.18 -21.68
CA GLU A 816 12.80 1.06 -21.77
C GLU A 816 13.20 0.54 -20.38
N THR A 817 12.79 -0.70 -20.09
CA THR A 817 13.08 -1.38 -18.82
C THR A 817 14.42 -2.10 -18.81
N ILE A 818 14.98 -2.43 -19.99
CA ILE A 818 16.24 -3.18 -20.13
C ILE A 818 17.34 -2.28 -20.73
N PRO A 819 18.44 -2.00 -20.00
CA PRO A 819 19.56 -1.19 -20.51
C PRO A 819 20.31 -1.86 -21.69
N GLY A 820 20.37 -1.18 -22.84
CA GLY A 820 21.13 -1.62 -24.03
C GLY A 820 20.29 -1.88 -25.30
N PHE A 821 19.00 -1.56 -25.27
CA PHE A 821 18.09 -1.68 -26.44
C PHE A 821 18.19 -0.49 -27.41
N GLU A 822 18.99 0.54 -27.12
CA GLU A 822 19.19 1.72 -27.97
C GLU A 822 19.94 1.43 -29.29
N ASP A 823 20.69 0.32 -29.37
CA ASP A 823 21.61 -0.02 -30.46
C ASP A 823 21.08 -1.09 -31.45
N ILE A 824 19.77 -1.34 -31.49
CA ILE A 824 19.18 -2.36 -32.38
C ILE A 824 19.19 -1.87 -33.83
N THR A 825 19.89 -2.59 -34.70
CA THR A 825 19.91 -2.35 -36.14
C THR A 825 18.82 -3.16 -36.84
N PHE A 826 18.02 -2.50 -37.67
CA PHE A 826 16.99 -3.14 -38.49
C PHE A 826 17.51 -3.52 -39.89
N GLN A 827 16.91 -4.54 -40.49
CA GLN A 827 17.22 -4.92 -41.86
C GLN A 827 16.85 -3.78 -42.82
N ASN A 828 17.73 -3.49 -43.78
CA ASN A 828 17.62 -2.43 -44.80
C ASN A 828 17.90 -0.98 -44.33
N GLU A 829 18.32 -0.72 -43.08
CA GLU A 829 18.84 0.60 -42.69
C GLU A 829 20.31 0.79 -43.16
N TRP A 830 20.52 1.38 -44.34
CA TRP A 830 21.86 1.72 -44.85
C TRP A 830 22.39 3.00 -44.19
N LYS A 831 23.04 2.90 -43.02
CA LYS A 831 23.86 4.00 -42.45
C LYS A 831 25.34 3.84 -42.83
N ILE A 832 25.67 3.96 -44.11
CA ILE A 832 27.05 3.80 -44.60
C ILE A 832 27.97 5.01 -44.29
N PHE A 833 27.43 6.19 -43.92
CA PHE A 833 28.24 7.41 -43.73
C PHE A 833 28.11 8.15 -42.40
N LYS A 834 27.46 7.59 -41.37
CA LYS A 834 27.64 8.10 -40.00
C LYS A 834 28.69 7.24 -39.29
N ARG A 835 29.89 7.81 -39.16
CA ARG A 835 31.00 7.27 -38.36
C ARG A 835 30.41 6.81 -37.02
N LYS A 836 30.51 5.52 -36.70
CA LYS A 836 30.15 4.98 -35.38
C LYS A 836 30.74 5.90 -34.33
N LYS A 837 29.90 6.52 -33.51
CA LYS A 837 30.37 7.05 -32.25
C LYS A 837 30.74 5.80 -31.46
N GLU A 838 32.03 5.52 -31.29
CA GLU A 838 32.47 4.49 -30.35
C GLU A 838 31.85 4.84 -29.01
N VAL A 839 30.79 4.10 -28.65
CA VAL A 839 30.31 4.05 -27.29
C VAL A 839 31.41 3.29 -26.58
N LYS A 840 32.18 3.99 -25.74
CA LYS A 840 32.98 3.32 -24.72
C LYS A 840 32.02 2.38 -24.01
N GLU A 841 32.28 1.07 -24.05
CA GLU A 841 31.58 0.12 -23.19
C GLU A 841 31.53 0.73 -21.81
N GLU A 842 30.31 1.05 -21.35
CA GLU A 842 30.19 1.57 -20.01
C GLU A 842 30.68 0.46 -19.08
N PRO A 843 31.66 0.74 -18.20
CA PRO A 843 32.14 -0.25 -17.27
C PRO A 843 30.94 -0.85 -16.54
N LEU A 844 30.95 -2.16 -16.32
CA LEU A 844 29.86 -2.91 -15.67
C LEU A 844 29.36 -2.23 -14.37
N GLU A 845 30.21 -1.43 -13.72
CA GLU A 845 29.92 -0.57 -12.57
C GLU A 845 28.86 0.54 -12.78
N LYS A 846 28.61 1.02 -14.02
CA LYS A 846 27.59 2.05 -14.30
C LYS A 846 26.19 1.49 -14.54
N ARG A 847 26.08 0.23 -14.98
CA ARG A 847 24.80 -0.50 -15.06
C ARG A 847 24.17 -0.76 -13.69
N LEU A 848 24.98 -0.71 -12.62
CA LEU A 848 24.57 -0.91 -11.23
C LEU A 848 24.37 0.42 -10.46
N ARG A 849 24.59 1.59 -11.09
CA ARG A 849 24.26 2.88 -10.45
C ARG A 849 22.76 3.15 -10.58
N PRO A 850 22.12 3.71 -9.54
CA PRO A 850 20.75 4.19 -9.69
C PRO A 850 20.64 5.18 -10.85
N PRO A 851 19.57 5.13 -11.66
CA PRO A 851 19.39 6.03 -12.79
C PRO A 851 19.47 7.49 -12.34
N SER A 852 20.04 8.35 -13.17
CA SER A 852 20.18 9.78 -12.88
C SER A 852 18.81 10.39 -12.49
N PRO A 853 18.74 11.44 -11.65
CA PRO A 853 17.46 12.08 -11.29
C PRO A 853 16.63 12.48 -12.52
N LYS A 854 17.29 12.82 -13.64
CA LYS A 854 16.63 13.09 -14.94
C LYS A 854 16.09 11.83 -15.65
N GLN A 855 16.71 10.67 -15.48
CA GLN A 855 16.17 9.38 -15.94
C GLN A 855 15.06 8.85 -15.03
N ARG A 856 15.16 9.05 -13.70
CA ARG A 856 14.10 8.74 -12.73
C ARG A 856 12.84 9.58 -12.93
N ALA A 857 12.99 10.80 -13.45
CA ALA A 857 11.88 11.70 -13.77
C ALA A 857 11.23 11.43 -15.15
N LYS A 858 11.71 10.45 -15.94
CA LYS A 858 11.03 10.09 -17.19
C LYS A 858 9.73 9.34 -16.86
N PRO A 859 8.62 9.61 -17.57
CA PRO A 859 7.40 8.84 -17.42
C PRO A 859 7.69 7.34 -17.56
N SER A 860 7.10 6.57 -16.66
CA SER A 860 7.25 5.13 -16.54
C SER A 860 5.87 4.48 -16.43
N PRO A 861 5.75 3.16 -16.60
CA PRO A 861 4.48 2.47 -16.39
C PRO A 861 3.84 2.76 -15.02
N ARG A 862 4.65 3.14 -14.01
CA ARG A 862 4.17 3.57 -12.69
C ARG A 862 3.32 4.84 -12.73
N ASN A 863 3.49 5.72 -13.71
CA ASN A 863 2.64 6.91 -13.86
C ASN A 863 1.21 6.53 -14.28
N VAL A 864 1.07 5.53 -15.14
CA VAL A 864 -0.25 5.01 -15.57
C VAL A 864 -0.94 4.33 -14.38
N THR A 865 -0.22 3.48 -13.63
CA THR A 865 -0.79 2.83 -12.43
C THR A 865 -1.06 3.82 -11.29
N SER A 866 -0.25 4.89 -11.16
CA SER A 866 -0.51 5.99 -10.23
C SER A 866 -1.84 6.67 -10.57
N LEU A 867 -2.07 7.06 -11.83
CA LEU A 867 -3.33 7.71 -12.24
C LEU A 867 -4.56 6.81 -12.04
N LEU A 868 -4.45 5.50 -12.31
CA LEU A 868 -5.51 4.53 -12.00
C LEU A 868 -5.79 4.44 -10.48
N SER A 869 -4.75 4.34 -9.67
CA SER A 869 -4.86 4.33 -8.19
C SER A 869 -5.46 5.62 -7.65
N SER A 870 -5.09 6.74 -8.26
CA SER A 870 -5.57 8.06 -7.90
C SER A 870 -7.07 8.24 -8.21
N THR A 871 -7.51 7.73 -9.36
CA THR A 871 -8.92 7.74 -9.74
C THR A 871 -9.73 6.89 -8.77
N LEU A 872 -9.23 5.68 -8.45
CA LEU A 872 -9.83 4.80 -7.45
C LEU A 872 -9.94 5.49 -6.08
N PHE A 873 -8.89 6.19 -5.68
CA PHE A 873 -8.84 6.93 -4.43
C PHE A 873 -9.90 8.03 -4.33
N VAL A 874 -10.12 8.83 -5.38
CA VAL A 874 -11.14 9.90 -5.35
C VAL A 874 -12.55 9.32 -5.22
N LEU A 875 -12.85 8.23 -5.95
CA LEU A 875 -14.14 7.55 -5.87
C LEU A 875 -14.40 7.03 -4.46
N ASP A 876 -13.38 6.44 -3.87
CA ASP A 876 -13.36 5.93 -2.50
C ASP A 876 -13.52 7.03 -1.44
N LEU A 877 -12.84 8.16 -1.62
CA LEU A 877 -12.89 9.30 -0.69
C LEU A 877 -14.31 9.82 -0.50
N TYR A 878 -15.10 9.84 -1.58
CA TYR A 878 -16.49 10.29 -1.56
C TYR A 878 -17.50 9.14 -1.36
N ASP A 879 -17.05 7.95 -0.96
CA ASP A 879 -17.92 6.78 -0.70
C ASP A 879 -18.78 6.39 -1.93
N VAL A 880 -18.23 6.48 -3.16
CA VAL A 880 -18.91 6.02 -4.38
C VAL A 880 -19.13 4.50 -4.33
N HIS A 881 -20.32 4.06 -4.73
CA HIS A 881 -20.71 2.65 -4.65
C HIS A 881 -19.74 1.71 -5.39
N SER A 882 -19.34 0.62 -4.72
CA SER A 882 -18.33 -0.35 -5.19
C SER A 882 -18.58 -0.91 -6.59
N VAL A 883 -19.83 -1.29 -6.89
CA VAL A 883 -20.29 -1.73 -8.22
C VAL A 883 -20.01 -0.70 -9.32
N ILE A 884 -20.21 0.60 -9.06
CA ILE A 884 -19.93 1.66 -10.03
C ILE A 884 -18.42 1.84 -10.18
N THR A 885 -17.69 1.85 -9.07
CA THR A 885 -16.23 1.92 -9.05
C THR A 885 -15.58 0.79 -9.86
N ALA A 886 -16.05 -0.45 -9.71
CA ALA A 886 -15.57 -1.59 -10.49
C ALA A 886 -15.84 -1.46 -11.99
N GLN A 887 -17.01 -0.93 -12.37
CA GLN A 887 -17.34 -0.64 -13.78
C GLN A 887 -16.45 0.46 -14.36
N ILE A 888 -16.16 1.52 -13.60
CA ILE A 888 -15.23 2.60 -14.02
C ILE A 888 -13.85 2.01 -14.30
N VAL A 889 -13.31 1.21 -13.37
CA VAL A 889 -12.00 0.57 -13.55
C VAL A 889 -11.99 -0.38 -14.74
N SER A 890 -13.03 -1.19 -14.92
CA SER A 890 -13.16 -2.09 -16.08
C SER A 890 -13.17 -1.31 -17.41
N GLN A 891 -13.89 -0.18 -17.47
CA GLN A 891 -13.92 0.71 -18.64
C GLN A 891 -12.54 1.32 -18.93
N LEU A 892 -11.82 1.80 -17.91
CA LEU A 892 -10.48 2.38 -18.09
C LEU A 892 -9.47 1.35 -18.59
N ILE A 893 -9.53 0.11 -18.09
CA ILE A 893 -8.68 -0.99 -18.56
C ILE A 893 -9.03 -1.36 -20.01
N TYR A 894 -10.32 -1.37 -20.37
CA TYR A 894 -10.77 -1.55 -21.75
C TYR A 894 -10.18 -0.48 -22.68
N TRP A 895 -10.36 0.78 -22.32
CA TRP A 895 -9.82 1.90 -23.09
C TRP A 895 -8.30 1.81 -23.23
N LEU A 896 -7.56 1.54 -22.14
CA LEU A 896 -6.10 1.34 -22.18
C LEU A 896 -5.70 0.20 -23.13
N GLY A 897 -6.39 -0.94 -23.06
CA GLY A 897 -6.12 -2.09 -23.92
C GLY A 897 -6.36 -1.78 -25.41
N ALA A 898 -7.47 -1.12 -25.73
CA ALA A 898 -7.82 -0.71 -27.09
C ALA A 898 -6.85 0.34 -27.65
N GLU A 899 -6.50 1.34 -26.85
CA GLU A 899 -5.64 2.44 -27.25
C GLU A 899 -4.19 1.98 -27.46
N LEU A 900 -3.64 1.18 -26.54
CA LEU A 900 -2.33 0.56 -26.72
C LEU A 900 -2.30 -0.33 -27.97
N PHE A 901 -3.33 -1.15 -28.19
CA PHE A 901 -3.44 -1.97 -29.38
C PHE A 901 -3.40 -1.12 -30.66
N ASN A 902 -4.20 -0.05 -30.70
CA ASN A 902 -4.30 0.83 -31.86
C ASN A 902 -3.00 1.56 -32.17
N ARG A 903 -2.30 2.07 -31.15
CA ARG A 903 -1.01 2.75 -31.32
C ARG A 903 0.08 1.81 -31.83
N ILE A 904 0.10 0.57 -31.35
CA ILE A 904 1.04 -0.44 -31.85
C ILE A 904 0.73 -0.82 -33.31
N MET A 905 -0.54 -0.99 -33.65
CA MET A 905 -0.98 -1.37 -35.00
C MET A 905 -0.80 -0.27 -36.05
N SER A 906 -0.93 0.99 -35.62
CA SER A 906 -0.82 2.16 -36.50
C SER A 906 0.63 2.58 -36.72
N ASN A 907 1.51 2.38 -35.73
CA ASN A 907 2.90 2.81 -35.83
C ASN A 907 3.86 1.63 -36.03
N ARG A 908 4.44 1.58 -37.24
CA ARG A 908 5.44 0.58 -37.64
C ARG A 908 6.67 0.52 -36.72
N LYS A 909 6.98 1.58 -35.97
CA LYS A 909 8.07 1.62 -34.96
C LYS A 909 7.93 0.52 -33.90
N TYR A 910 6.69 0.20 -33.50
CA TYR A 910 6.42 -0.73 -32.41
C TYR A 910 6.26 -2.18 -32.87
N LEU A 911 6.15 -2.42 -34.19
CA LEU A 911 6.04 -3.74 -34.81
C LEU A 911 7.42 -4.40 -34.99
N ALA A 912 8.11 -4.63 -33.88
CA ALA A 912 9.40 -5.33 -33.80
C ALA A 912 9.43 -6.24 -32.56
N ARG A 913 10.21 -7.33 -32.59
CA ARG A 913 10.30 -8.28 -31.46
C ARG A 913 10.74 -7.62 -30.17
N THR A 914 11.82 -6.85 -30.21
CA THR A 914 12.38 -6.18 -29.04
C THR A 914 11.42 -5.18 -28.42
N LYS A 915 10.75 -4.36 -29.25
CA LYS A 915 9.68 -3.46 -28.79
C LYS A 915 8.47 -4.22 -28.26
N ALA A 916 8.10 -5.35 -28.87
CA ALA A 916 7.02 -6.18 -28.37
C ALA A 916 7.31 -6.78 -26.97
N MET A 917 8.55 -7.22 -26.73
CA MET A 917 8.98 -7.72 -25.41
C MET A 917 9.01 -6.59 -24.37
N GLN A 918 9.52 -5.42 -24.74
CA GLN A 918 9.54 -4.22 -23.88
C GLN A 918 8.12 -3.81 -23.46
N ILE A 919 7.22 -3.65 -24.42
CA ILE A 919 5.83 -3.26 -24.15
C ILE A 919 5.12 -4.34 -23.32
N ARG A 920 5.42 -5.64 -23.54
CA ARG A 920 4.85 -6.72 -22.73
C ARG A 920 5.26 -6.64 -21.26
N MET A 921 6.51 -6.29 -20.96
CA MET A 921 7.00 -6.04 -19.59
C MET A 921 6.35 -4.79 -18.97
N ASN A 922 6.07 -3.76 -19.76
CA ASN A 922 5.34 -2.60 -19.27
C ASN A 922 3.89 -2.98 -18.95
N ILE A 923 3.22 -3.76 -19.81
CA ILE A 923 1.84 -4.24 -19.58
C ILE A 923 1.74 -5.16 -18.36
N SER A 924 2.76 -5.97 -18.03
CA SER A 924 2.70 -6.78 -16.80
C SER A 924 2.58 -5.93 -15.55
N THR A 925 3.09 -4.69 -15.54
CA THR A 925 2.87 -3.78 -14.40
C THR A 925 1.40 -3.40 -14.22
N LEU A 926 0.61 -3.34 -15.30
CA LEU A 926 -0.85 -3.13 -15.23
C LEU A 926 -1.57 -4.39 -14.72
N GLU A 927 -1.13 -5.59 -15.14
CA GLU A 927 -1.65 -6.86 -14.62
C GLU A 927 -1.35 -7.01 -13.12
N ASP A 928 -0.16 -6.61 -12.68
CA ASP A 928 0.27 -6.61 -11.28
C ASP A 928 -0.52 -5.60 -10.44
N TRP A 929 -0.77 -4.41 -11.00
CA TRP A 929 -1.63 -3.41 -10.37
C TRP A 929 -3.05 -3.94 -10.20
N ALA A 930 -3.62 -4.60 -11.22
CA ALA A 930 -4.96 -5.19 -11.14
C ALA A 930 -5.03 -6.32 -10.10
N ARG A 931 -3.96 -7.13 -9.94
CA ARG A 931 -3.85 -8.14 -8.87
C ARG A 931 -3.80 -7.53 -7.48
N SER A 932 -3.06 -6.43 -7.34
CA SER A 932 -2.91 -5.72 -6.05
C SER A 932 -4.19 -4.97 -5.65
N ASN A 933 -4.99 -4.55 -6.63
CA ASN A 933 -6.26 -3.82 -6.45
C ASN A 933 -7.46 -4.68 -6.86
N ASN A 934 -7.44 -5.98 -6.54
CA ASN A 934 -8.47 -6.91 -7.00
C ASN A 934 -9.78 -6.73 -6.23
N ARG A 935 -10.65 -5.83 -6.70
CA ARG A 935 -11.97 -5.64 -6.11
C ARG A 935 -12.95 -6.69 -6.64
N GLN A 936 -13.72 -7.27 -5.72
CA GLN A 936 -14.90 -8.05 -6.05
C GLN A 936 -16.13 -7.25 -5.61
N PRO A 937 -17.07 -6.95 -6.51
CA PRO A 937 -18.34 -6.37 -6.11
C PRO A 937 -19.10 -7.42 -5.29
N ASP A 938 -19.26 -7.19 -3.99
CA ASP A 938 -20.04 -8.07 -3.13
C ASP A 938 -21.54 -7.94 -3.48
N HIS A 939 -22.13 -9.00 -4.04
CA HIS A 939 -23.56 -9.08 -4.34
C HIS A 939 -24.18 -10.29 -3.64
N TYR A 940 -25.45 -10.16 -3.29
CA TYR A 940 -26.24 -11.22 -2.68
C TYR A 940 -27.43 -11.55 -3.60
N GLU A 941 -27.40 -12.72 -4.25
CA GLU A 941 -28.52 -13.21 -5.06
C GLU A 941 -28.91 -14.62 -4.62
N LYS A 942 -30.20 -14.84 -4.33
CA LYS A 942 -30.79 -16.18 -4.07
C LYS A 942 -30.15 -16.98 -2.93
N GLY A 943 -29.72 -16.31 -1.87
CA GLY A 943 -29.20 -16.98 -0.66
C GLY A 943 -27.75 -17.44 -0.75
N ASP A 944 -27.04 -17.07 -1.82
CA ASP A 944 -25.61 -17.32 -2.02
C ASP A 944 -24.89 -15.96 -2.19
N MET A 945 -23.75 -15.76 -1.52
CA MET A 945 -22.81 -14.67 -1.86
C MET A 945 -22.11 -15.04 -3.16
N LYS A 946 -22.63 -14.55 -4.29
CA LYS A 946 -21.93 -14.60 -5.56
C LYS A 946 -21.71 -13.18 -6.04
N SER A 947 -20.45 -12.82 -6.27
CA SER A 947 -20.06 -11.53 -6.82
C SER A 947 -20.75 -11.30 -8.16
N SER A 948 -21.68 -10.34 -8.21
CA SER A 948 -22.28 -9.90 -9.46
C SER A 948 -21.44 -8.75 -9.97
N GLY A 949 -20.70 -9.03 -11.03
CA GLY A 949 -19.73 -8.09 -11.58
C GLY A 949 -18.39 -8.78 -11.74
N GLU A 950 -17.61 -8.26 -12.66
CA GLU A 950 -16.31 -8.82 -12.94
C GLU A 950 -15.27 -8.29 -11.95
N ALA A 951 -14.43 -9.18 -11.44
CA ALA A 951 -13.29 -8.80 -10.62
C ALA A 951 -12.27 -7.98 -11.43
N THR A 952 -11.59 -7.03 -10.80
CA THR A 952 -10.61 -6.17 -11.50
C THR A 952 -9.53 -6.97 -12.25
N VAL A 953 -9.09 -8.11 -11.69
CA VAL A 953 -8.14 -9.02 -12.34
C VAL A 953 -8.70 -9.67 -13.59
N ASP A 954 -9.97 -10.10 -13.56
CA ASP A 954 -10.62 -10.72 -14.71
C ASP A 954 -10.80 -9.69 -15.83
N ALA A 955 -11.16 -8.45 -15.47
CA ALA A 955 -11.31 -7.35 -16.41
C ALA A 955 -9.98 -7.05 -17.12
N ALA A 956 -8.89 -6.97 -16.34
CA ALA A 956 -7.53 -6.86 -16.88
C ALA A 956 -7.18 -8.00 -17.84
N ARG A 957 -7.44 -9.26 -17.42
CA ARG A 957 -7.16 -10.42 -18.27
C ARG A 957 -7.94 -10.41 -19.57
N ARG A 958 -9.20 -9.99 -19.58
CA ARG A 958 -10.02 -9.98 -20.80
C ARG A 958 -9.65 -8.82 -21.72
N HIS A 959 -9.57 -7.61 -21.18
CA HIS A 959 -9.47 -6.38 -21.96
C HIS A 959 -8.05 -6.10 -22.46
N LEU A 960 -7.02 -6.54 -21.73
CA LEU A 960 -5.62 -6.48 -22.19
C LEU A 960 -5.26 -7.66 -23.12
N ASN A 961 -6.12 -8.68 -23.25
CA ASN A 961 -5.84 -9.88 -24.05
C ASN A 961 -5.51 -9.59 -25.52
N PRO A 962 -6.24 -8.70 -26.24
CA PRO A 962 -5.93 -8.42 -27.64
C PRO A 962 -4.53 -7.84 -27.85
N VAL A 963 -4.11 -6.89 -26.99
CA VAL A 963 -2.75 -6.31 -27.06
C VAL A 963 -1.68 -7.33 -26.65
N ILE A 964 -1.93 -8.15 -25.63
CA ILE A 964 -1.00 -9.22 -25.22
C ILE A 964 -0.81 -10.23 -26.36
N GLN A 965 -1.89 -10.65 -27.02
CA GLN A 965 -1.82 -11.55 -28.17
C GLN A 965 -1.11 -10.92 -29.37
N LEU A 966 -1.30 -9.62 -29.62
CA LEU A 966 -0.55 -8.90 -30.66
C LEU A 966 0.95 -8.93 -30.39
N LEU A 967 1.35 -8.67 -29.14
CA LEU A 967 2.76 -8.70 -28.72
C LEU A 967 3.35 -10.12 -28.78
N GLN A 968 2.56 -11.14 -28.45
CA GLN A 968 2.96 -12.54 -28.61
C GLN A 968 3.17 -12.88 -30.09
N TRP A 969 2.25 -12.46 -30.97
CA TRP A 969 2.34 -12.68 -32.42
C TRP A 969 3.62 -12.09 -33.01
N LEU A 970 4.00 -10.87 -32.61
CA LEU A 970 5.24 -10.22 -33.06
C LEU A 970 6.51 -10.96 -32.60
N GLN A 971 6.48 -11.60 -31.43
CA GLN A 971 7.64 -12.35 -30.91
C GLN A 971 7.81 -13.71 -31.59
N CYS A 972 6.71 -14.34 -32.03
CA CYS A 972 6.73 -15.67 -32.66
C CYS A 972 7.47 -15.72 -34.00
N PHE A 973 7.64 -14.60 -34.70
CA PHE A 973 8.28 -14.59 -36.03
C PHE A 973 9.71 -15.11 -36.01
N SER A 974 10.45 -14.80 -34.95
CA SER A 974 11.82 -15.27 -34.74
C SER A 974 11.94 -16.78 -34.45
N SER A 975 10.88 -17.40 -33.92
CA SER A 975 10.85 -18.82 -33.53
C SER A 975 10.32 -19.75 -34.61
N LEU A 976 9.66 -19.22 -35.65
CA LEU A 976 9.04 -20.02 -36.70
C LEU A 976 10.08 -20.44 -37.76
N GLY A 977 10.24 -21.76 -37.95
CA GLY A 977 11.03 -22.32 -39.04
C GLY A 977 10.38 -22.09 -40.42
N ALA A 978 11.18 -22.18 -41.49
CA ALA A 978 10.71 -21.90 -42.87
C ALA A 978 9.56 -22.82 -43.34
N ASP A 979 9.41 -24.01 -42.74
CA ASP A 979 8.45 -25.05 -43.12
C ASP A 979 7.64 -25.63 -41.93
N ASP A 980 7.61 -24.95 -40.78
CA ASP A 980 6.89 -25.42 -39.59
C ASP A 980 5.45 -24.87 -39.52
N LEU A 981 4.59 -25.38 -40.41
CA LEU A 981 3.19 -24.99 -40.47
C LEU A 981 2.38 -25.50 -39.28
N GLU A 982 2.84 -26.58 -38.62
CA GLU A 982 2.20 -27.15 -37.44
C GLU A 982 2.37 -26.24 -36.21
N ALA A 983 3.57 -25.71 -35.97
CA ALA A 983 3.81 -24.71 -34.92
C ALA A 983 3.04 -23.40 -35.17
N LEU A 984 2.91 -22.97 -36.43
CA LEU A 984 2.10 -21.82 -36.81
C LEU A 984 0.61 -22.04 -36.48
N VAL A 985 0.06 -23.21 -36.84
CA VAL A 985 -1.33 -23.56 -36.54
C VAL A 985 -1.57 -23.63 -35.03
N GLY A 986 -0.65 -24.23 -34.26
CA GLY A 986 -0.72 -24.24 -32.80
C GLY A 986 -0.72 -22.85 -32.18
N THR A 987 0.11 -21.94 -32.70
CA THR A 987 0.16 -20.53 -32.26
C THR A 987 -1.15 -19.80 -32.60
N LEU A 988 -1.67 -19.96 -33.82
CA LEU A 988 -2.93 -19.34 -34.25
C LEU A 988 -4.15 -19.85 -33.46
N GLN A 989 -4.12 -21.10 -32.98
CA GLN A 989 -5.16 -21.63 -32.10
C GLN A 989 -5.16 -20.97 -30.71
N GLN A 990 -4.02 -20.43 -30.26
CA GLN A 990 -3.89 -19.68 -29.00
C GLN A 990 -4.29 -18.21 -29.18
N LEU A 991 -4.06 -17.63 -30.36
CA LEU A 991 -4.35 -16.22 -30.68
C LEU A 991 -5.81 -15.97 -31.12
N LYS A 992 -6.78 -16.29 -30.26
CA LYS A 992 -8.22 -16.20 -30.58
C LYS A 992 -8.80 -14.77 -30.58
N ALA A 993 -8.12 -13.81 -29.97
CA ALA A 993 -8.60 -12.43 -29.84
C ALA A 993 -8.26 -11.56 -31.06
N LEU A 994 -7.34 -12.01 -31.91
CA LEU A 994 -6.91 -11.27 -33.11
C LEU A 994 -7.67 -11.73 -34.36
N THR A 995 -8.06 -10.77 -35.19
CA THR A 995 -8.64 -11.07 -36.50
C THR A 995 -7.54 -11.47 -37.50
N PRO A 996 -7.86 -12.30 -38.50
CA PRO A 996 -6.92 -12.62 -39.58
C PRO A 996 -6.38 -11.37 -40.31
N GLN A 997 -7.17 -10.29 -40.40
CA GLN A 997 -6.75 -9.01 -40.98
C GLN A 997 -5.67 -8.33 -40.14
N GLN A 998 -5.83 -8.29 -38.81
CA GLN A 998 -4.83 -7.74 -37.89
C GLN A 998 -3.52 -8.53 -37.92
N LEU A 999 -3.60 -9.86 -37.95
CA LEU A 999 -2.43 -10.74 -38.04
C LEU A 999 -1.62 -10.50 -39.32
N ILE A 1000 -2.30 -10.36 -40.46
CA ILE A 1000 -1.69 -10.08 -41.76
C ILE A 1000 -1.04 -8.69 -41.78
N HIS A 1001 -1.73 -7.67 -41.27
CA HIS A 1001 -1.21 -6.31 -41.21
C HIS A 1001 0.07 -6.22 -40.37
N ALA A 1002 0.02 -6.78 -39.15
CA ALA A 1002 1.16 -6.82 -38.24
C ALA A 1002 2.36 -7.56 -38.87
N ALA A 1003 2.12 -8.68 -39.57
CA ALA A 1003 3.16 -9.43 -40.26
C ALA A 1003 3.73 -8.69 -41.49
N THR A 1004 2.90 -7.94 -42.22
CA THR A 1004 3.33 -7.17 -43.41
C THR A 1004 4.20 -5.97 -43.03
N HIS A 1005 3.82 -5.28 -41.96
CA HIS A 1005 4.50 -4.08 -41.49
C HIS A 1005 5.62 -4.37 -40.48
N TYR A 1006 5.84 -5.64 -40.12
CA TYR A 1006 6.90 -6.05 -39.22
C TYR A 1006 8.28 -5.52 -39.66
N ARG A 1007 9.08 -5.06 -38.68
CA ARG A 1007 10.46 -4.60 -38.89
C ARG A 1007 11.42 -5.66 -38.36
N PRO A 1008 11.98 -6.53 -39.22
CA PRO A 1008 12.89 -7.56 -38.78
C PRO A 1008 14.25 -6.98 -38.37
N GLU A 1009 14.79 -7.51 -37.28
CA GLU A 1009 16.09 -7.11 -36.74
C GLU A 1009 17.24 -7.81 -37.50
N VAL A 1010 18.45 -7.27 -37.46
CA VAL A 1010 19.62 -7.88 -38.13
C VAL A 1010 19.88 -9.28 -37.53
N GLY A 1011 19.81 -10.31 -38.38
CA GLY A 1011 19.94 -11.71 -37.96
C GLY A 1011 18.61 -12.45 -37.72
N GLU A 1012 17.48 -11.74 -37.77
CA GLU A 1012 16.14 -12.32 -37.64
C GLU A 1012 15.57 -12.77 -38.99
N LYS A 1013 14.82 -13.88 -39.00
CA LYS A 1013 14.07 -14.30 -40.19
C LYS A 1013 12.64 -13.76 -40.06
N GLY A 1014 12.18 -13.04 -41.08
CA GLY A 1014 10.78 -12.63 -41.16
C GLY A 1014 9.84 -13.82 -41.44
N LEU A 1015 8.54 -13.58 -41.38
CA LEU A 1015 7.52 -14.61 -41.58
C LEU A 1015 7.70 -15.32 -42.96
N PRO A 1016 7.73 -16.66 -43.02
CA PRO A 1016 7.88 -17.40 -44.27
C PRO A 1016 6.75 -17.12 -45.27
N LYS A 1017 7.06 -17.14 -46.58
CA LYS A 1017 6.06 -16.94 -47.65
C LYS A 1017 4.95 -18.01 -47.65
N SER A 1018 5.24 -19.22 -47.14
CA SER A 1018 4.29 -20.32 -46.92
C SER A 1018 3.27 -19.97 -45.84
N ALA A 1019 3.74 -19.48 -44.68
CA ALA A 1019 2.91 -19.00 -43.58
C ALA A 1019 2.01 -17.82 -43.98
N MET A 1020 2.55 -16.87 -44.74
CA MET A 1020 1.77 -15.72 -45.25
C MET A 1020 0.65 -16.15 -46.19
N LYS A 1021 0.90 -17.14 -47.08
CA LYS A 1021 -0.14 -17.72 -47.95
C LYS A 1021 -1.24 -18.42 -47.14
N TYR A 1022 -0.88 -19.08 -46.04
CA TYR A 1022 -1.84 -19.73 -45.15
C TYR A 1022 -2.75 -18.72 -44.42
N LEU A 1023 -2.19 -17.61 -43.92
CA LEU A 1023 -2.98 -16.52 -43.31
C LEU A 1023 -3.98 -15.90 -44.30
N VAL A 1024 -3.56 -15.67 -45.54
CA VAL A 1024 -4.45 -15.15 -46.61
C VAL A 1024 -5.55 -16.16 -46.95
N ALA A 1025 -5.27 -17.47 -46.89
CA ALA A 1025 -6.29 -18.50 -47.08
C ALA A 1025 -7.34 -18.49 -45.95
N ILE A 1026 -6.89 -18.38 -44.69
CA ILE A 1026 -7.78 -18.23 -43.53
C ILE A 1026 -8.64 -16.98 -43.64
N GLN A 1027 -8.06 -15.85 -44.08
CA GLN A 1027 -8.80 -14.61 -44.28
C GLN A 1027 -9.92 -14.77 -45.32
N LYS A 1028 -9.63 -15.43 -46.45
CA LYS A 1028 -10.62 -15.72 -47.50
C LYS A 1028 -11.73 -16.65 -46.99
N GLU A 1029 -11.38 -17.68 -46.23
CA GLU A 1029 -12.35 -18.59 -45.62
C GLU A 1029 -13.24 -17.88 -44.60
N ALA A 1030 -12.66 -17.02 -43.76
CA ALA A 1030 -13.39 -16.22 -42.78
C ALA A 1030 -14.35 -15.22 -43.46
N ALA A 1031 -13.94 -14.58 -44.55
CA ALA A 1031 -14.79 -13.68 -45.33
C ALA A 1031 -15.98 -14.42 -45.96
N LEU A 1032 -15.75 -15.57 -46.59
CA LEU A 1032 -16.80 -16.42 -47.16
C LEU A 1032 -17.78 -16.92 -46.09
N ARG A 1033 -17.29 -17.26 -44.89
CA ARG A 1033 -18.13 -17.66 -43.76
C ARG A 1033 -19.00 -16.50 -43.26
N ARG A 1034 -18.47 -15.29 -43.21
CA ARG A 1034 -19.21 -14.07 -42.82
C ARG A 1034 -20.29 -13.73 -43.85
N GLU A 1035 -20.00 -13.85 -45.14
CA GLU A 1035 -21.00 -13.69 -46.21
C GLU A 1035 -22.11 -14.74 -46.12
N ARG A 1036 -21.77 -16.01 -45.88
CA ARG A 1036 -22.75 -17.09 -45.68
C ARG A 1036 -23.63 -16.83 -44.46
N ASN A 1037 -23.06 -16.36 -43.35
CA ASN A 1037 -23.82 -16.03 -42.14
C ASN A 1037 -24.70 -14.79 -42.34
N ARG A 1038 -24.23 -13.77 -43.06
CA ARG A 1038 -25.02 -12.58 -43.41
C ARG A 1038 -26.16 -12.94 -44.36
N ALA A 1039 -25.93 -13.80 -45.33
CA ALA A 1039 -26.96 -14.34 -46.21
C ALA A 1039 -27.99 -15.18 -45.43
N ALA A 1040 -27.56 -15.99 -44.47
CA ALA A 1040 -28.45 -16.75 -43.58
C ALA A 1040 -29.27 -15.85 -42.65
N ALA A 1041 -28.67 -14.81 -42.06
CA ALA A 1041 -29.35 -13.83 -41.22
C ALA A 1041 -30.35 -12.97 -42.03
N ALA A 1042 -29.97 -12.57 -43.25
CA ALA A 1042 -30.87 -11.87 -44.17
C ALA A 1042 -32.03 -12.78 -44.63
N ALA A 1043 -31.77 -14.07 -44.87
CA ALA A 1043 -32.80 -15.05 -45.18
C ALA A 1043 -33.74 -15.31 -43.98
N ALA A 1044 -33.21 -15.34 -42.75
CA ALA A 1044 -34.00 -15.46 -41.52
C ALA A 1044 -34.86 -14.21 -41.25
N ALA A 1045 -34.30 -13.01 -41.48
CA ALA A 1045 -35.04 -11.75 -41.40
C ALA A 1045 -36.13 -11.64 -42.48
N ALA A 1046 -35.85 -12.11 -43.70
CA ALA A 1046 -36.84 -12.19 -44.78
C ALA A 1046 -37.95 -13.21 -44.46
N ALA A 1047 -37.62 -14.35 -43.84
CA ALA A 1047 -38.58 -15.33 -43.37
C ALA A 1047 -39.46 -14.82 -42.22
N ALA A 1048 -38.93 -13.96 -41.35
CA ALA A 1048 -39.69 -13.30 -40.28
C ALA A 1048 -40.63 -12.18 -40.77
N SER A 1049 -40.40 -11.66 -41.98
CA SER A 1049 -41.21 -10.58 -42.60
C SER A 1049 -42.39 -11.03 -43.47
N SER A 1050 -42.70 -12.33 -43.53
CA SER A 1050 -43.86 -12.85 -44.29
C SER A 1050 -45.07 -13.11 -43.38
N PRO A 1051 -46.31 -12.68 -43.72
CA PRO A 1051 -47.47 -12.88 -42.86
C PRO A 1051 -47.99 -14.34 -42.91
N PRO A 1052 -48.64 -14.86 -41.85
CA PRO A 1052 -49.04 -16.25 -41.79
C PRO A 1052 -50.30 -16.50 -42.64
N ALA A 1053 -50.21 -17.37 -43.64
CA ALA A 1053 -51.36 -17.92 -44.33
C ALA A 1053 -51.93 -19.13 -43.57
N THR A 1054 -53.21 -19.08 -43.24
CA THR A 1054 -54.00 -20.13 -42.58
C THR A 1054 -54.06 -21.45 -43.38
N PRO A 1055 -54.22 -22.61 -42.72
CA PRO A 1055 -54.09 -23.90 -43.38
C PRO A 1055 -55.41 -24.33 -44.06
N LYS A 1056 -55.34 -24.74 -45.33
CA LYS A 1056 -56.31 -25.67 -45.91
C LYS A 1056 -55.61 -26.74 -46.74
N SER A 1057 -55.75 -27.96 -46.24
CA SER A 1057 -55.95 -29.23 -46.96
C SER A 1057 -55.13 -29.49 -48.23
N ALA A 1058 -54.15 -30.38 -48.07
CA ALA A 1058 -53.83 -31.52 -48.93
C ALA A 1058 -54.11 -31.45 -50.44
N SER A 1059 -53.05 -31.51 -51.26
CA SER A 1059 -52.81 -32.62 -52.19
C SER A 1059 -51.52 -32.43 -53.01
N LYS A 1060 -50.81 -33.53 -53.23
CA LYS A 1060 -49.64 -33.64 -54.11
C LYS A 1060 -50.07 -33.53 -55.58
N LYS A 1061 -49.36 -32.73 -56.40
CA LYS A 1061 -48.49 -33.18 -57.52
C LYS A 1061 -48.18 -32.08 -58.56
N ASN A 1062 -46.90 -32.06 -58.94
CA ASN A 1062 -46.30 -31.80 -60.26
C ASN A 1062 -46.30 -30.40 -60.91
N ASN A 1063 -45.06 -29.93 -61.13
CA ASN A 1063 -44.47 -29.34 -62.34
C ASN A 1063 -45.39 -28.54 -63.27
N SER A 1064 -45.07 -27.27 -63.57
CA SER A 1064 -44.06 -26.85 -64.56
C SER A 1064 -44.18 -25.34 -64.86
N ALA A 1065 -43.04 -24.78 -65.25
CA ALA A 1065 -42.69 -23.41 -65.65
C ALA A 1065 -43.48 -22.86 -66.88
N PRO A 1066 -43.09 -21.75 -67.53
CA PRO A 1066 -42.75 -20.38 -67.08
C PRO A 1066 -43.40 -19.27 -67.97
N THR A 1067 -42.86 -18.05 -67.84
CA THR A 1067 -42.78 -16.90 -68.78
C THR A 1067 -43.85 -15.78 -68.74
N THR A 1068 -43.44 -14.65 -68.12
CA THR A 1068 -43.35 -13.23 -68.59
C THR A 1068 -44.25 -12.79 -69.77
N PRO A 1069 -44.71 -11.50 -69.86
CA PRO A 1069 -43.83 -10.30 -69.79
C PRO A 1069 -44.43 -8.92 -69.35
N HIS A 1070 -43.53 -7.92 -69.20
CA HIS A 1070 -43.60 -6.43 -69.41
C HIS A 1070 -44.88 -5.64 -69.01
N ASN A 1071 -44.88 -4.42 -68.42
CA ASN A 1071 -44.15 -3.17 -68.74
C ASN A 1071 -44.68 -1.95 -67.91
N THR A 1072 -43.94 -0.82 -67.97
CA THR A 1072 -44.30 0.63 -67.77
C THR A 1072 -44.61 1.23 -66.37
N ASP A 1073 -43.59 1.84 -65.72
CA ASP A 1073 -43.28 3.30 -65.51
C ASP A 1073 -44.42 4.38 -65.39
N PRO A 1074 -44.17 5.63 -64.88
CA PRO A 1074 -43.74 6.09 -63.52
C PRO A 1074 -44.40 7.43 -63.04
N THR A 1075 -44.01 7.99 -61.88
CA THR A 1075 -43.81 9.45 -61.52
C THR A 1075 -43.85 9.68 -59.98
N LYS A 1076 -43.32 10.73 -59.32
CA LYS A 1076 -42.12 11.61 -59.35
C LYS A 1076 -42.36 12.73 -58.29
N THR A 1077 -41.34 13.18 -57.52
CA THR A 1077 -41.02 14.58 -57.04
C THR A 1077 -40.20 14.56 -55.72
N THR A 1078 -38.88 14.84 -55.65
CA THR A 1078 -38.04 16.10 -55.77
C THR A 1078 -37.84 16.82 -54.42
N ALA A 1079 -36.71 17.42 -54.01
CA ALA A 1079 -35.41 17.87 -54.56
C ALA A 1079 -34.41 18.06 -53.36
N THR A 1080 -33.09 18.31 -53.44
CA THR A 1080 -32.27 19.21 -54.28
C THR A 1080 -30.77 18.84 -54.31
N THR A 1081 -30.15 19.10 -55.46
CA THR A 1081 -28.73 19.01 -55.91
C THR A 1081 -27.97 20.36 -55.67
N PRO A 1082 -26.73 20.70 -56.16
CA PRO A 1082 -26.02 20.32 -57.43
C PRO A 1082 -24.50 19.96 -57.32
N ALA A 1083 -23.96 19.06 -58.16
CA ALA A 1083 -23.18 19.22 -59.43
C ALA A 1083 -21.71 19.69 -59.22
N ASN A 1084 -20.66 19.29 -59.96
CA ASN A 1084 -20.52 18.87 -61.37
C ASN A 1084 -19.13 18.21 -61.68
N ASN A 1085 -19.02 17.64 -62.89
CA ASN A 1085 -17.99 16.79 -63.54
C ASN A 1085 -16.61 17.40 -63.93
N GLY A 1086 -15.67 16.51 -64.33
CA GLY A 1086 -14.61 16.69 -65.36
C GLY A 1086 -13.32 15.90 -65.02
N GLU A 1087 -13.02 14.74 -65.61
CA GLU A 1087 -12.30 14.46 -66.89
C GLU A 1087 -10.74 14.45 -66.80
N ASP A 1088 -10.18 13.36 -67.36
CA ASP A 1088 -8.85 13.12 -67.99
C ASP A 1088 -7.52 12.85 -67.23
N GLU A 1089 -7.02 11.63 -67.51
CA GLU A 1089 -5.68 11.16 -67.90
C GLU A 1089 -4.33 11.64 -67.28
N ASN A 1090 -3.44 10.64 -67.12
CA ASN A 1090 -1.96 10.60 -67.19
C ASN A 1090 -1.06 10.66 -65.92
N ASN A 1091 -0.34 9.54 -65.73
CA ASN A 1091 1.05 9.33 -65.26
C ASN A 1091 1.83 10.50 -64.61
N ASN A 1092 2.31 10.30 -63.37
CA ASN A 1092 3.75 10.14 -63.05
C ASN A 1092 3.97 9.65 -61.59
N PRO A 1093 5.09 8.99 -61.27
CA PRO A 1093 5.43 8.50 -59.93
C PRO A 1093 6.28 9.49 -59.14
N ASN A 1094 6.25 9.32 -57.81
CA ASN A 1094 6.95 10.06 -56.74
C ASN A 1094 6.17 11.23 -56.14
N ASP A 1095 5.54 10.98 -54.99
CA ASP A 1095 5.81 11.79 -53.81
C ASP A 1095 5.75 10.89 -52.57
N ASP A 1096 6.80 11.00 -51.74
CA ASP A 1096 6.90 10.46 -50.39
C ASP A 1096 6.06 11.34 -49.45
N ASP A 1097 5.65 10.77 -48.31
CA ASP A 1097 4.96 11.40 -47.18
C ASP A 1097 3.45 11.66 -47.35
N ASP A 1098 2.64 10.63 -47.11
CA ASP A 1098 1.31 10.79 -46.52
C ASP A 1098 1.06 9.67 -45.49
N GLU A 1099 0.64 10.08 -44.30
CA GLU A 1099 0.31 9.22 -43.17
C GLU A 1099 -0.85 8.28 -43.55
N ASP A 1100 -0.55 6.97 -43.64
CA ASP A 1100 -1.54 5.93 -43.97
C ASP A 1100 -2.66 5.88 -42.91
N GLU A 1101 -3.77 6.56 -43.19
CA GLU A 1101 -5.03 6.38 -42.49
C GLU A 1101 -5.53 4.94 -42.74
N ALA A 1102 -5.24 4.04 -41.80
CA ALA A 1102 -5.53 2.62 -41.91
C ALA A 1102 -7.04 2.33 -41.98
N PRO A 1103 -7.49 1.33 -42.78
CA PRO A 1103 -8.90 1.05 -42.98
C PRO A 1103 -9.64 0.61 -41.68
N PRO A 1104 -10.94 0.94 -41.52
CA PRO A 1104 -11.68 0.93 -40.25
C PRO A 1104 -11.91 -0.44 -39.58
N ASN A 1105 -11.48 -1.55 -40.19
CA ASN A 1105 -11.66 -2.90 -39.62
C ASN A 1105 -10.40 -3.43 -38.91
N LEU A 1106 -9.33 -2.64 -38.84
CA LEU A 1106 -8.06 -3.06 -38.26
C LEU A 1106 -7.93 -2.71 -36.77
N LEU A 1107 -8.49 -1.58 -36.38
CA LEU A 1107 -8.37 -1.00 -35.04
C LEU A 1107 -9.51 -1.48 -34.13
N LEU A 1108 -9.26 -1.47 -32.82
CA LEU A 1108 -10.29 -1.60 -31.81
C LEU A 1108 -10.97 -0.24 -31.62
N ASP A 1109 -12.23 -0.21 -31.20
CA ASP A 1109 -12.97 1.04 -30.96
C ASP A 1109 -12.73 1.53 -29.53
N PRO A 1110 -11.90 2.56 -29.28
CA PRO A 1110 -11.65 3.06 -27.94
C PRO A 1110 -12.85 3.84 -27.38
N ALA A 1111 -13.75 4.31 -28.26
CA ALA A 1111 -14.94 5.08 -27.87
C ALA A 1111 -16.11 4.17 -27.43
N LEU A 1112 -15.95 2.85 -27.50
CA LEU A 1112 -16.94 1.90 -27.02
C LEU A 1112 -17.08 1.99 -25.50
N MET A 1113 -18.23 2.48 -25.04
CA MET A 1113 -18.63 2.39 -23.64
C MET A 1113 -19.21 1.00 -23.36
N LEU A 1114 -18.66 0.31 -22.37
CA LEU A 1114 -19.22 -0.91 -21.83
C LEU A 1114 -20.62 -0.65 -21.24
N PRO A 1115 -21.52 -1.65 -21.22
CA PRO A 1115 -22.85 -1.48 -20.65
C PRO A 1115 -22.77 -1.05 -19.19
N PHE A 1116 -23.30 0.13 -18.87
CA PHE A 1116 -23.40 0.62 -17.50
C PHE A 1116 -24.67 0.08 -16.83
N THR A 1117 -24.52 -0.45 -15.62
CA THR A 1117 -25.61 -0.93 -14.78
C THR A 1117 -25.55 -0.27 -13.41
N LEU A 1118 -26.66 0.31 -12.99
CA LEU A 1118 -26.78 0.84 -11.62
C LEU A 1118 -26.77 -0.31 -10.60
N PRO A 1119 -26.28 -0.06 -9.37
CA PRO A 1119 -26.38 -1.02 -8.27
C PRO A 1119 -27.83 -1.47 -8.06
N SER A 1120 -28.03 -2.76 -7.80
CA SER A 1120 -29.37 -3.27 -7.48
C SER A 1120 -29.85 -2.74 -6.13
N VAL A 1121 -31.15 -2.88 -5.86
CA VAL A 1121 -31.70 -2.53 -4.53
C VAL A 1121 -31.02 -3.35 -3.44
N THR A 1122 -30.70 -4.62 -3.73
CA THR A 1122 -29.96 -5.50 -2.82
C THR A 1122 -28.54 -4.99 -2.56
N ASP A 1123 -27.83 -4.53 -3.59
CA ASP A 1123 -26.47 -3.98 -3.44
C ASP A 1123 -26.46 -2.72 -2.57
N MET A 1124 -27.44 -1.84 -2.81
CA MET A 1124 -27.59 -0.62 -2.02
C MET A 1124 -27.97 -0.93 -0.56
N LEU A 1125 -28.76 -1.98 -0.30
CA LEU A 1125 -29.09 -2.42 1.07
C LEU A 1125 -27.90 -3.03 1.81
N ILE A 1126 -26.99 -3.71 1.10
CA ILE A 1126 -25.75 -4.26 1.67
C ILE A 1126 -24.72 -3.15 1.90
N SER A 1127 -24.65 -2.18 0.99
CA SER A 1127 -23.65 -1.10 1.02
C SER A 1127 -24.04 0.04 1.95
N PHE A 1128 -25.34 0.40 2.01
CA PHE A 1128 -25.85 1.51 2.82
C PHE A 1128 -26.71 1.08 4.03
N GLY A 1129 -27.05 -0.21 4.17
CA GLY A 1129 -27.84 -0.74 5.29
C GLY A 1129 -27.10 -1.79 6.15
N ALA A 1130 -27.78 -2.42 7.11
CA ALA A 1130 -27.18 -3.39 8.04
C ALA A 1130 -26.90 -4.79 7.44
N GLY A 1131 -27.18 -4.98 6.15
CA GLY A 1131 -27.11 -6.27 5.46
C GLY A 1131 -28.22 -7.25 5.89
N PHE A 1132 -28.33 -8.37 5.17
CA PHE A 1132 -29.28 -9.43 5.53
C PHE A 1132 -28.86 -10.09 6.85
N GLY A 1133 -29.74 -10.03 7.86
CA GLY A 1133 -29.50 -10.58 9.20
C GLY A 1133 -29.11 -9.55 10.27
N GLY A 1134 -28.99 -8.25 9.92
CA GLY A 1134 -28.75 -7.18 10.90
C GLY A 1134 -27.37 -7.22 11.55
N VAL A 1135 -26.40 -7.86 10.90
CA VAL A 1135 -25.04 -8.09 11.42
C VAL A 1135 -24.15 -6.84 11.36
N ASN A 1136 -24.43 -5.85 10.51
CA ASN A 1136 -23.62 -4.63 10.35
C ASN A 1136 -24.38 -3.33 10.72
N ARG A 1137 -24.90 -3.25 11.96
CA ARG A 1137 -25.68 -2.08 12.45
C ARG A 1137 -24.92 -0.75 12.43
N GLU A 1138 -23.60 -0.77 12.62
CA GLU A 1138 -22.74 0.43 12.59
C GLU A 1138 -22.71 1.09 11.20
N ARG A 1139 -22.70 0.28 10.13
CA ARG A 1139 -22.72 0.78 8.75
C ARG A 1139 -24.06 1.42 8.41
N GLU A 1140 -25.17 0.84 8.87
CA GLU A 1140 -26.50 1.43 8.69
C GLU A 1140 -26.60 2.79 9.37
N ARG A 1141 -26.05 2.93 10.59
CA ARG A 1141 -26.02 4.20 11.34
C ARG A 1141 -25.34 5.33 10.57
N LYS A 1142 -24.25 5.05 9.85
CA LYS A 1142 -23.52 6.03 9.03
C LYS A 1142 -24.40 6.68 7.94
N TYR A 1143 -25.37 5.95 7.39
CA TYR A 1143 -26.20 6.41 6.27
C TYR A 1143 -27.65 6.72 6.68
N ILE A 1144 -27.93 6.90 7.97
CA ILE A 1144 -29.24 7.39 8.42
C ILE A 1144 -29.40 8.85 7.96
N PRO A 1145 -30.53 9.20 7.31
CA PRO A 1145 -30.78 10.58 6.89
C PRO A 1145 -30.85 11.53 8.09
N THR A 1146 -29.79 12.31 8.29
CA THR A 1146 -29.66 13.29 9.36
C THR A 1146 -29.02 14.58 8.86
N ILE A 1147 -29.29 15.70 9.52
CA ILE A 1147 -28.71 17.00 9.21
C ILE A 1147 -27.89 17.46 10.42
N PRO A 1148 -26.57 17.69 10.28
CA PRO A 1148 -25.74 18.17 11.38
C PRO A 1148 -26.21 19.54 11.92
N PRO A 1149 -26.23 19.77 13.24
CA PRO A 1149 -26.64 21.05 13.83
C PRO A 1149 -25.83 22.26 13.32
N GLU A 1150 -24.52 22.10 13.14
CA GLU A 1150 -23.64 23.14 12.57
C GLU A 1150 -24.07 23.60 11.18
N PHE A 1151 -24.72 22.71 10.42
CA PHE A 1151 -25.21 23.03 9.09
C PHE A 1151 -26.54 23.79 9.14
N LEU A 1152 -27.40 23.48 10.10
CA LEU A 1152 -28.64 24.23 10.33
C LEU A 1152 -28.35 25.69 10.67
N GLU A 1153 -27.32 25.96 11.47
CA GLU A 1153 -26.88 27.32 11.79
C GLU A 1153 -26.46 28.14 10.54
N LYS A 1154 -25.89 27.48 9.51
CA LYS A 1154 -25.55 28.16 8.24
C LYS A 1154 -26.79 28.55 7.43
N ILE A 1155 -27.85 27.75 7.52
CA ILE A 1155 -29.13 28.04 6.87
C ILE A 1155 -29.85 29.17 7.63
N GLU A 1156 -29.83 29.14 8.96
CA GLU A 1156 -30.45 30.16 9.83
C GLU A 1156 -29.69 31.49 9.85
N GLY A 1157 -28.36 31.47 9.89
CA GLY A 1157 -27.52 32.67 9.97
C GLY A 1157 -27.64 33.61 8.75
N GLY A 1158 -28.10 33.12 7.61
CA GLY A 1158 -28.42 33.95 6.45
C GLY A 1158 -29.84 34.57 6.48
N ALA A 1159 -30.72 34.16 7.41
CA ALA A 1159 -32.07 34.71 7.53
C ALA A 1159 -32.10 36.08 8.24
N GLY A 1160 -31.00 36.50 8.87
CA GLY A 1160 -30.90 37.77 9.60
C GLY A 1160 -30.25 38.94 8.86
N ALA A 1161 -29.64 38.74 7.67
CA ALA A 1161 -28.87 39.77 6.98
C ALA A 1161 -29.68 40.56 5.95
N GLY A 1162 -30.82 41.10 6.39
CA GLY A 1162 -31.67 41.99 5.60
C GLY A 1162 -31.69 43.40 6.18
N GLY A 1163 -30.54 44.07 6.31
CA GLY A 1163 -30.54 45.48 6.72
C GLY A 1163 -29.20 46.06 7.17
N GLY A 1164 -28.47 46.67 6.23
CA GLY A 1164 -27.64 47.84 6.51
C GLY A 1164 -26.14 47.62 6.71
N GLY A 1165 -25.35 48.32 5.88
CA GLY A 1165 -24.13 48.99 6.36
C GLY A 1165 -22.80 48.33 6.03
N ILE A 1166 -22.20 48.80 4.94
CA ILE A 1166 -20.76 48.71 4.67
C ILE A 1166 -19.96 49.38 5.81
N GLY A 1167 -18.93 48.72 6.34
CA GLY A 1167 -17.74 49.39 6.89
C GLY A 1167 -17.14 48.83 8.19
N GLY A 1168 -15.85 48.51 8.13
CA GLY A 1168 -14.89 48.91 9.17
C GLY A 1168 -14.50 47.92 10.27
N SER A 1169 -13.35 47.28 10.08
CA SER A 1169 -12.17 47.28 10.98
C SER A 1169 -12.34 47.51 12.50
N SER A 1170 -11.66 46.62 13.24
CA SER A 1170 -10.98 46.84 14.54
C SER A 1170 -11.73 46.60 15.86
N GLY A 1171 -11.22 45.65 16.65
CA GLY A 1171 -10.57 45.98 17.92
C GLY A 1171 -11.31 45.71 19.25
N ASN A 1172 -10.77 44.74 20.00
CA ASN A 1172 -10.64 44.67 21.47
C ASN A 1172 -11.87 44.84 22.40
N GLY A 1173 -12.19 43.75 23.11
CA GLY A 1173 -11.79 43.57 24.52
C GLY A 1173 -12.68 44.14 25.63
N ALA A 1174 -13.24 43.22 26.45
CA ALA A 1174 -13.52 43.27 27.90
C ALA A 1174 -14.76 42.36 28.16
N GLY A 1175 -14.80 41.38 29.06
CA GLY A 1175 -14.17 41.28 30.37
C GLY A 1175 -15.19 41.61 31.47
N ARG A 1176 -15.92 40.59 31.96
CA ARG A 1176 -16.63 40.44 33.26
C ARG A 1176 -17.53 39.19 33.15
N GLY A 1177 -17.57 38.20 34.03
CA GLY A 1177 -17.14 38.13 35.42
C GLY A 1177 -18.36 37.92 36.32
N GLY A 1178 -18.68 36.65 36.62
CA GLY A 1178 -19.26 36.24 37.91
C GLY A 1178 -20.76 35.95 37.99
N GLY A 1179 -21.07 34.80 38.60
CA GLY A 1179 -22.16 34.69 39.58
C GLY A 1179 -23.39 33.91 39.11
N GLY A 1180 -23.49 32.65 39.53
CA GLY A 1180 -24.74 31.90 39.45
C GLY A 1180 -25.81 32.47 40.38
N PHE A 1181 -27.06 32.33 39.98
CA PHE A 1181 -28.22 32.35 40.88
C PHE A 1181 -29.29 31.41 40.33
N TYR A 1182 -29.76 30.52 41.21
CA TYR A 1182 -30.99 29.76 41.09
C TYR A 1182 -32.18 30.68 40.80
N GLY A 1183 -33.07 30.25 39.90
CA GLY A 1183 -34.37 30.89 39.68
C GLY A 1183 -35.32 29.91 39.01
N GLN A 1184 -36.06 29.15 39.82
CA GLN A 1184 -37.30 28.49 39.40
C GLN A 1184 -38.28 29.52 38.83
N GLY A 1185 -38.89 29.19 37.70
CA GLY A 1185 -40.03 29.90 37.12
C GLY A 1185 -40.87 28.92 36.33
N GLN A 1186 -41.94 28.47 36.97
CA GLN A 1186 -42.98 27.56 36.51
C GLN A 1186 -44.09 28.35 35.78
N TRP A 1187 -45.03 27.64 35.13
CA TRP A 1187 -46.33 28.09 34.57
C TRP A 1187 -46.22 28.67 33.13
N ASP A 1188 -46.98 28.29 32.10
CA ASP A 1188 -48.18 27.44 32.00
C ASP A 1188 -48.44 27.00 30.54
N ASP A 1189 -49.05 25.82 30.42
CA ASP A 1189 -49.95 25.46 29.32
C ASP A 1189 -51.19 26.36 29.36
N GLU A 1190 -51.58 26.97 28.23
CA GLU A 1190 -52.98 27.05 27.77
C GLU A 1190 -53.09 27.82 26.43
N ASP A 1191 -53.79 27.18 25.49
CA ASP A 1191 -54.64 27.71 24.41
C ASP A 1191 -54.05 28.57 23.27
N ALA A 1192 -53.89 27.94 22.09
CA ALA A 1192 -54.78 28.12 20.91
C ALA A 1192 -54.23 27.42 19.65
#